data_AF-A0A369S8T2-F1
#
_entry.id   AF-A0A369S8T2-F1
#
_cell.length_a   1.000
_cell.length_b   1.000
_cell.length_c   1.000
_cell.angle_alpha   90.00
_cell.angle_beta   90.00
_cell.angle_gamma   90.00
#
_symmetry.space_group_name_H-M   'P 1'
#
loop_
_entity.id
_entity.type
_entity.pdbx_description
1 polymer ?
#
loop_
_entity_poly.entity_id
_entity_poly.type
_entity_poly.pdbx_seq_one_letter_code
_entity_poly.pdbx_strand_id
1 'polypeptide(L)'
;MDGTEAPQKANAGPHIKNLSKLRELLRAQKRELEEPDTPEIEFAYKDTNSYLTQLGEYYSYLEHTEFLEYRLCYEEYKLAIGNALNDPDNDELWLQVTENERKRIILRLLDDLDSANPVVRDSSSRAMLYIALGVFGEYTTEEMLQKCAIENCYLLYKYQAFHTCIQNMNREVDSIFYGEDQISESNSNKRISIYLGIIYCIVVSIGNNEDEVDSRKQILRANFIYELGRPISPGNETLAYILFEMALKFCSGSLSEISIKKTVLLLWKTILVSLGGMDKIHQLKHDARQAAKLDDWNDDKVSPNILPLKPQLPSLLISSTNELTDINGEHRIEDKGKLTTQKLALLKPKVRQNDINNFLEKARLKFLGYKLEGDNSTDAGLPTSIIEGLKVLKSYLYVSHGEWQIKNEKKLTQDAIQNIFKDEIADNPTEILYQAILPKIQQYMIALLKILLVASPTTKSKTESFNILVEVLPKANASTMRQTLKVAVDAERHKEIIVEAISAILLLLLKHFKVNHILQFEHMAQNLVFANCIPLILKHLNQNLVNVLAVKDSGTENLEFPACVLNKFNILSHDDKENPTYSWRGIFSCINLTRILQKLTKWRPSRIMMLVVFKSAPILKRALKLKEETLQLYLLKLIKPQTRYLGRNWRKSNMKIVSMIYQRVRHHLNDDWAYGVDQDSQPWDYQVEESDLRAQIERFNNRRYSDLKSEVLPDCLPYDNNWISVLSKEIQFADAFIKNYEEWLENEVHQRNLNWDSLCTH
;
A
#
# COMPACT_ATOMS: atom_id res chain seq x y z
N MET A 1 32.47 43.87 -61.39
CA MET A 1 32.09 44.45 -62.70
C MET A 1 31.18 43.47 -63.43
N ASP A 2 29.85 43.64 -63.55
CA ASP A 2 28.78 43.80 -62.53
C ASP A 2 27.42 43.40 -63.18
N GLY A 3 26.30 43.17 -62.49
CA GLY A 3 25.99 43.36 -61.06
C GLY A 3 24.64 42.72 -60.65
N THR A 4 23.88 43.41 -59.79
CA THR A 4 22.49 43.11 -59.35
C THR A 4 21.44 43.39 -60.44
N GLU A 5 20.24 42.80 -60.49
CA GLU A 5 19.23 42.69 -59.43
C GLU A 5 18.45 41.36 -59.37
N ALA A 6 17.89 41.06 -58.18
CA ALA A 6 16.92 39.98 -57.95
C ALA A 6 15.65 40.55 -57.29
N PRO A 7 14.45 40.01 -57.55
CA PRO A 7 13.20 40.59 -57.07
C PRO A 7 13.03 40.41 -55.56
N GLN A 8 12.59 41.49 -54.90
CA GLN A 8 12.40 41.55 -53.45
C GLN A 8 11.33 40.54 -52.97
N LYS A 9 11.69 39.67 -52.02
CA LYS A 9 10.70 38.89 -51.27
C LYS A 9 9.94 39.81 -50.30
N ALA A 10 8.64 39.99 -50.54
CA ALA A 10 7.78 40.77 -49.66
C ALA A 10 7.78 40.20 -48.24
N ASN A 11 8.05 41.07 -47.25
CA ASN A 11 8.15 40.70 -45.86
C ASN A 11 6.75 40.46 -45.26
N ALA A 12 6.38 39.19 -45.04
CA ALA A 12 5.10 38.82 -44.42
C ALA A 12 5.06 39.27 -42.95
N GLY A 13 4.29 40.33 -42.68
CA GLY A 13 4.27 41.01 -41.37
C GLY A 13 3.76 40.17 -40.18
N PRO A 14 3.94 40.67 -38.94
CA PRO A 14 3.72 39.92 -37.70
C PRO A 14 2.28 39.40 -37.49
N HIS A 15 1.29 39.96 -38.19
CA HIS A 15 -0.11 39.51 -38.11
C HIS A 15 -0.33 38.05 -38.55
N ILE A 16 0.43 37.54 -39.54
CA ILE A 16 0.21 36.19 -40.08
C ILE A 16 0.66 35.11 -39.07
N LYS A 17 1.74 35.36 -38.31
CA LYS A 17 2.19 34.45 -37.22
C LYS A 17 1.21 34.40 -36.04
N ASN A 18 0.47 35.48 -35.78
CA ASN A 18 -0.57 35.48 -34.76
C ASN A 18 -1.82 34.72 -35.24
N LEU A 19 -2.17 34.79 -36.53
CA LEU A 19 -3.28 34.03 -37.12
C LEU A 19 -3.01 32.52 -37.18
N SER A 20 -1.77 32.08 -37.45
CA SER A 20 -1.43 30.64 -37.37
C SER A 20 -1.55 30.13 -35.94
N LYS A 21 -1.02 30.88 -34.97
CA LYS A 21 -1.08 30.53 -33.54
C LYS A 21 -2.52 30.54 -32.99
N LEU A 22 -3.36 31.47 -33.45
CA LEU A 22 -4.80 31.48 -33.15
C LEU A 22 -5.52 30.28 -33.76
N ARG A 23 -5.19 29.89 -35.00
CA ARG A 23 -5.73 28.68 -35.64
C ARG A 23 -5.26 27.39 -34.95
N GLU A 24 -4.05 27.35 -34.42
CA GLU A 24 -3.57 26.23 -33.58
C GLU A 24 -4.31 26.16 -32.25
N LEU A 25 -4.51 27.29 -31.57
CA LEU A 25 -5.32 27.36 -30.35
C LEU A 25 -6.78 26.94 -30.59
N LEU A 26 -7.41 27.43 -31.67
CA LEU A 26 -8.76 27.03 -32.05
C LEU A 26 -8.84 25.54 -32.44
N ARG A 27 -7.83 24.98 -33.10
CA ARG A 27 -7.75 23.53 -33.38
C ARG A 27 -7.52 22.70 -32.11
N ALA A 28 -6.72 23.18 -31.16
CA ALA A 28 -6.52 22.53 -29.87
C ALA A 28 -7.81 22.55 -29.04
N GLN A 29 -8.50 23.68 -29.01
CA GLN A 29 -9.79 23.86 -28.35
C GLN A 29 -10.90 23.03 -29.02
N LYS A 30 -10.90 22.92 -30.36
CA LYS A 30 -11.81 22.03 -31.09
C LYS A 30 -11.51 20.56 -30.83
N ARG A 31 -10.23 20.16 -30.71
CA ARG A 31 -9.85 18.80 -30.26
C ARG A 31 -10.27 18.51 -28.82
N GLU A 32 -10.16 19.47 -27.89
CA GLU A 32 -10.70 19.30 -26.51
C GLU A 32 -12.24 19.25 -26.47
N LEU A 33 -12.94 19.62 -27.56
CA LEU A 33 -14.41 19.51 -27.73
C LEU A 33 -14.83 18.28 -28.57
N GLU A 34 -13.93 17.73 -29.38
CA GLU A 34 -14.14 16.56 -30.27
C GLU A 34 -13.53 15.27 -29.72
N GLU A 35 -13.04 15.26 -28.47
CA GLU A 35 -12.66 14.00 -27.83
C GLU A 35 -13.90 13.12 -27.62
N PRO A 36 -13.90 11.85 -28.08
CA PRO A 36 -15.02 10.96 -27.87
C PRO A 36 -15.27 10.81 -26.38
N ASP A 37 -16.54 10.89 -25.98
CA ASP A 37 -16.93 10.74 -24.59
C ASP A 37 -16.53 9.34 -24.12
N THR A 38 -15.50 9.26 -23.27
CA THR A 38 -15.10 7.99 -22.67
C THR A 38 -16.28 7.42 -21.89
N PRO A 39 -16.59 6.12 -22.00
CA PRO A 39 -17.67 5.54 -21.21
C PRO A 39 -17.36 5.70 -19.71
N GLU A 40 -18.42 5.82 -18.91
CA GLU A 40 -18.30 5.79 -17.46
C GLU A 40 -17.94 4.37 -17.02
N ILE A 41 -16.95 4.24 -16.12
CA ILE A 41 -16.39 2.93 -15.76
C ILE A 41 -17.06 2.47 -14.47
N GLU A 42 -17.97 1.50 -14.59
CA GLU A 42 -18.61 0.85 -13.44
C GLU A 42 -17.61 -0.10 -12.76
N PHE A 43 -16.75 0.46 -11.89
CA PHE A 43 -15.73 -0.26 -11.14
C PHE A 43 -15.95 -0.12 -9.63
N ALA A 44 -16.05 -1.25 -8.93
CA ALA A 44 -16.10 -1.31 -7.48
C ALA A 44 -14.75 -1.74 -6.92
N TYR A 45 -14.08 -0.86 -6.17
CA TYR A 45 -12.83 -1.20 -5.49
C TYR A 45 -13.07 -2.22 -4.36
N LYS A 46 -12.40 -3.37 -4.41
CA LYS A 46 -12.31 -4.37 -3.35
C LYS A 46 -10.84 -4.75 -3.13
N ASP A 47 -10.48 -5.21 -1.94
CA ASP A 47 -9.10 -5.64 -1.64
C ASP A 47 -8.73 -7.00 -2.23
N THR A 48 -9.70 -7.79 -2.68
CA THR A 48 -9.50 -9.04 -3.43
C THR A 48 -10.49 -9.15 -4.56
N ASN A 49 -10.09 -9.89 -5.61
CA ASN A 49 -10.99 -10.37 -6.64
C ASN A 49 -11.74 -11.64 -6.16
N SER A 50 -12.47 -12.33 -7.04
CA SER A 50 -13.09 -13.63 -6.72
C SER A 50 -12.05 -14.69 -6.31
N TYR A 51 -12.48 -15.77 -5.64
CA TYR A 51 -11.60 -16.88 -5.26
C TYR A 51 -10.92 -17.53 -6.48
N LEU A 52 -11.71 -17.85 -7.50
CA LEU A 52 -11.22 -18.52 -8.70
C LEU A 52 -10.33 -17.61 -9.54
N THR A 53 -10.65 -16.32 -9.65
CA THR A 53 -9.77 -15.36 -10.36
C THR A 53 -8.41 -15.22 -9.68
N GLN A 54 -8.36 -15.27 -8.34
CA GLN A 54 -7.09 -15.26 -7.60
C GLN A 54 -6.26 -16.54 -7.82
N LEU A 55 -6.89 -17.71 -7.92
CA LEU A 55 -6.18 -18.93 -8.34
C LEU A 55 -5.71 -18.83 -9.80
N GLY A 56 -6.56 -18.33 -10.70
CA GLY A 56 -6.19 -18.05 -12.09
C GLY A 56 -4.95 -17.16 -12.20
N GLU A 57 -4.90 -16.06 -11.45
CA GLU A 57 -3.77 -15.10 -11.39
C GLU A 57 -2.47 -15.74 -10.87
N TYR A 58 -2.57 -16.69 -9.95
CA TYR A 58 -1.42 -17.38 -9.39
C TYR A 58 -0.67 -18.23 -10.43
N TYR A 59 -1.39 -18.91 -11.31
CA TYR A 59 -0.81 -19.80 -12.31
C TYR A 59 -0.55 -19.13 -13.67
N SER A 60 0.43 -19.67 -14.39
CA SER A 60 0.83 -19.29 -15.75
C SER A 60 0.02 -20.06 -16.79
N TYR A 61 -0.21 -19.46 -17.96
CA TYR A 61 -0.87 -20.12 -19.09
C TYR A 61 -0.05 -21.29 -19.66
N LEU A 62 1.21 -21.44 -19.26
CA LEU A 62 2.07 -22.56 -19.65
C LEU A 62 2.01 -23.74 -18.65
N GLU A 63 1.54 -23.52 -17.42
CA GLU A 63 1.53 -24.54 -16.35
C GLU A 63 0.44 -25.61 -16.50
N HIS A 64 -0.37 -25.55 -17.56
CA HIS A 64 -1.37 -26.58 -17.89
C HIS A 64 -0.78 -28.00 -17.94
N THR A 65 0.46 -28.17 -18.42
CA THR A 65 1.11 -29.49 -18.40
C THR A 65 1.47 -29.94 -16.98
N GLU A 66 1.83 -29.01 -16.10
CA GLU A 66 2.20 -29.29 -14.71
C GLU A 66 0.97 -29.73 -13.90
N PHE A 67 -0.23 -29.19 -14.18
CA PHE A 67 -1.48 -29.69 -13.57
C PHE A 67 -1.76 -31.17 -13.86
N LEU A 68 -1.39 -31.68 -15.05
CA LEU A 68 -1.53 -33.11 -15.37
C LEU A 68 -0.55 -33.96 -14.55
N GLU A 69 0.68 -33.49 -14.34
CA GLU A 69 1.65 -34.14 -13.45
C GLU A 69 1.13 -34.20 -12.00
N TYR A 70 0.49 -33.13 -11.51
CA TYR A 70 -0.06 -33.09 -10.15
C TYR A 70 -1.15 -34.14 -9.94
N ARG A 71 -2.03 -34.31 -10.94
CA ARG A 71 -3.06 -35.36 -10.95
C ARG A 71 -2.45 -36.76 -10.99
N LEU A 72 -1.47 -37.00 -11.87
CA LEU A 72 -0.82 -38.31 -12.00
C LEU A 72 -0.14 -38.75 -10.70
N CYS A 73 0.61 -37.84 -10.05
CA CYS A 73 1.24 -38.15 -8.76
C CYS A 73 0.20 -38.52 -7.68
N TYR A 74 -0.98 -37.89 -7.66
CA TYR A 74 -2.06 -38.26 -6.75
C TYR A 74 -2.69 -39.62 -7.10
N GLU A 75 -2.94 -39.91 -8.38
CA GLU A 75 -3.52 -41.19 -8.83
C GLU A 75 -2.56 -42.36 -8.53
N GLU A 76 -1.26 -42.21 -8.81
CA GLU A 76 -0.23 -43.19 -8.44
C GLU A 76 -0.16 -43.41 -6.92
N TYR A 77 -0.26 -42.33 -6.14
CA TYR A 77 -0.25 -42.39 -4.68
C TYR A 77 -1.48 -43.10 -4.10
N LYS A 78 -2.66 -42.82 -4.65
CA LYS A 78 -3.91 -43.49 -4.28
C LYS A 78 -3.84 -44.99 -4.59
N LEU A 79 -3.33 -45.36 -5.76
CA LEU A 79 -3.10 -46.77 -6.16
C LEU A 79 -2.11 -47.47 -5.22
N ALA A 80 -1.00 -46.81 -4.84
CA ALA A 80 -0.03 -47.36 -3.91
C ALA A 80 -0.65 -47.64 -2.52
N ILE A 81 -1.51 -46.75 -2.02
CA ILE A 81 -2.24 -46.96 -0.76
C ILE A 81 -3.24 -48.11 -0.85
N GLY A 82 -4.02 -48.22 -1.94
CA GLY A 82 -4.98 -49.32 -2.13
C GLY A 82 -4.29 -50.69 -2.16
N ASN A 83 -3.19 -50.79 -2.91
CA ASN A 83 -2.35 -51.99 -2.95
C ASN A 83 -1.77 -52.35 -1.58
N ALA A 84 -1.37 -51.36 -0.77
CA ALA A 84 -0.86 -51.60 0.59
C ALA A 84 -1.95 -52.02 1.60
N LEU A 85 -3.21 -51.69 1.34
CA LEU A 85 -4.36 -52.04 2.19
C LEU A 85 -5.10 -53.31 1.76
N ASN A 86 -4.74 -53.90 0.60
CA ASN A 86 -5.47 -54.98 -0.07
C ASN A 86 -6.96 -54.63 -0.30
N ASP A 87 -7.26 -53.37 -0.60
CA ASP A 87 -8.61 -52.88 -0.81
C ASP A 87 -8.97 -52.84 -2.31
N PRO A 88 -9.86 -53.74 -2.79
CA PRO A 88 -10.22 -53.79 -4.20
C PRO A 88 -11.17 -52.67 -4.64
N ASP A 89 -11.82 -51.95 -3.71
CA ASP A 89 -12.83 -50.92 -4.01
C ASP A 89 -12.27 -49.48 -3.91
N ASN A 90 -10.94 -49.31 -3.89
CA ASN A 90 -10.22 -48.03 -3.78
C ASN A 90 -10.39 -47.07 -4.99
N ASP A 91 -11.42 -47.25 -5.82
CA ASP A 91 -11.81 -46.33 -6.90
C ASP A 91 -12.74 -45.20 -6.41
N GLU A 92 -13.18 -45.18 -5.14
CA GLU A 92 -14.04 -44.11 -4.59
C GLU A 92 -13.48 -42.70 -4.81
N LEU A 93 -14.33 -41.77 -5.24
CA LEU A 93 -13.98 -40.36 -5.46
C LEU A 93 -13.58 -39.68 -4.15
N TRP A 94 -12.72 -38.66 -4.19
CA TRP A 94 -12.27 -37.93 -2.98
C TRP A 94 -13.42 -37.43 -2.10
N LEU A 95 -14.58 -37.09 -2.71
CA LEU A 95 -15.81 -36.73 -1.99
C LEU A 95 -16.49 -37.88 -1.22
N GLN A 96 -16.37 -39.11 -1.71
CA GLN A 96 -17.00 -40.31 -1.13
C GLN A 96 -16.17 -40.84 0.04
N VAL A 97 -14.85 -40.79 -0.12
CA VAL A 97 -13.83 -41.11 0.89
C VAL A 97 -14.10 -40.38 2.22
N THR A 98 -14.07 -41.10 3.35
CA THR A 98 -14.42 -40.55 4.67
C THR A 98 -13.37 -39.55 5.19
N GLU A 99 -13.74 -38.67 6.13
CA GLU A 99 -12.78 -37.73 6.75
C GLU A 99 -11.59 -38.46 7.41
N ASN A 100 -11.79 -39.70 7.88
CA ASN A 100 -10.75 -40.53 8.46
C ASN A 100 -9.77 -41.07 7.40
N GLU A 101 -10.23 -41.46 6.21
CA GLU A 101 -9.33 -41.76 5.08
C GLU A 101 -8.60 -40.51 4.59
N ARG A 102 -9.30 -39.38 4.37
CA ARG A 102 -8.66 -38.12 3.94
C ARG A 102 -7.56 -37.72 4.93
N LYS A 103 -7.81 -37.87 6.24
CA LYS A 103 -6.79 -37.72 7.29
C LYS A 103 -5.61 -38.69 7.10
N ARG A 104 -5.85 -39.99 6.89
CA ARG A 104 -4.79 -40.99 6.66
C ARG A 104 -3.92 -40.62 5.45
N ILE A 105 -4.53 -40.20 4.34
CA ILE A 105 -3.83 -39.77 3.12
C ILE A 105 -2.99 -38.52 3.39
N ILE A 106 -3.56 -37.49 4.03
CA ILE A 106 -2.83 -36.24 4.34
C ILE A 106 -1.65 -36.50 5.29
N LEU A 107 -1.83 -37.28 6.36
CA LEU A 107 -0.75 -37.59 7.29
C LEU A 107 0.38 -38.38 6.61
N ARG A 108 0.04 -39.35 5.75
CA ARG A 108 1.05 -40.11 5.01
C ARG A 108 1.79 -39.24 4.00
N LEU A 109 1.11 -38.28 3.34
CA LEU A 109 1.76 -37.30 2.46
C LEU A 109 2.75 -36.41 3.24
N LEU A 110 2.44 -36.06 4.49
CA LEU A 110 3.32 -35.29 5.36
C LEU A 110 4.56 -36.08 5.78
N ASP A 111 4.40 -37.36 6.15
CA ASP A 111 5.54 -38.26 6.43
C ASP A 111 6.46 -38.38 5.19
N ASP A 112 5.85 -38.54 4.01
CA ASP A 112 6.58 -38.69 2.74
C ASP A 112 7.24 -37.37 2.27
N LEU A 113 6.75 -36.20 2.71
CA LEU A 113 7.35 -34.88 2.47
C LEU A 113 8.63 -34.64 3.28
N ASP A 114 8.75 -35.22 4.47
CA ASP A 114 9.99 -35.16 5.26
C ASP A 114 10.95 -36.32 4.92
N SER A 115 10.63 -37.14 3.92
CA SER A 115 11.49 -38.21 3.41
C SER A 115 12.85 -37.71 2.91
N ALA A 116 13.92 -38.44 3.22
CA ALA A 116 15.25 -38.16 2.69
C ALA A 116 15.30 -38.29 1.15
N ASN A 117 14.44 -39.10 0.54
CA ASN A 117 14.42 -39.31 -0.92
C ASN A 117 13.75 -38.12 -1.65
N PRO A 118 14.48 -37.36 -2.49
CA PRO A 118 13.93 -36.20 -3.18
C PRO A 118 12.80 -36.55 -4.16
N VAL A 119 12.78 -37.75 -4.74
CA VAL A 119 11.72 -38.18 -5.68
C VAL A 119 10.39 -38.38 -4.95
N VAL A 120 10.45 -38.94 -3.73
CA VAL A 120 9.27 -39.14 -2.87
C VAL A 120 8.72 -37.78 -2.44
N ARG A 121 9.58 -36.87 -1.91
CA ARG A 121 9.16 -35.51 -1.56
C ARG A 121 8.49 -34.78 -2.73
N ASP A 122 9.09 -34.87 -3.92
CA ASP A 122 8.62 -34.19 -5.12
C ASP A 122 7.24 -34.71 -5.57
N SER A 123 7.03 -36.03 -5.61
CA SER A 123 5.72 -36.65 -5.88
C SER A 123 4.66 -36.29 -4.83
N SER A 124 4.98 -36.43 -3.54
CA SER A 124 4.06 -36.10 -2.44
C SER A 124 3.69 -34.62 -2.40
N SER A 125 4.62 -33.72 -2.74
CA SER A 125 4.35 -32.28 -2.85
C SER A 125 3.35 -31.96 -3.97
N ARG A 126 3.50 -32.61 -5.15
CA ARG A 126 2.56 -32.47 -6.27
C ARG A 126 1.17 -33.02 -5.93
N ALA A 127 1.11 -34.21 -5.33
CA ALA A 127 -0.15 -34.82 -4.89
C ALA A 127 -0.88 -33.96 -3.83
N MET A 128 -0.14 -33.38 -2.88
CA MET A 128 -0.72 -32.48 -1.87
C MET A 128 -1.20 -31.14 -2.47
N LEU A 129 -0.51 -30.61 -3.48
CA LEU A 129 -0.98 -29.44 -4.25
C LEU A 129 -2.24 -29.75 -5.05
N TYR A 130 -2.36 -30.94 -5.66
CA TYR A 130 -3.58 -31.37 -6.34
C TYR A 130 -4.79 -31.43 -5.39
N ILE A 131 -4.60 -31.93 -4.17
CA ILE A 131 -5.62 -31.91 -3.10
C ILE A 131 -5.97 -30.45 -2.73
N ALA A 132 -4.98 -29.58 -2.52
CA ALA A 132 -5.21 -28.17 -2.18
C ALA A 132 -5.98 -27.41 -3.28
N LEU A 133 -5.77 -27.76 -4.55
CA LEU A 133 -6.51 -27.25 -5.72
C LEU A 133 -7.92 -27.84 -5.88
N GLY A 134 -8.38 -28.66 -4.93
CA GLY A 134 -9.74 -29.21 -4.92
C GLY A 134 -9.96 -30.44 -5.78
N VAL A 135 -8.90 -31.17 -6.18
CA VAL A 135 -9.01 -32.45 -6.91
C VAL A 135 -9.80 -32.28 -8.23
N PHE A 136 -9.44 -31.26 -9.02
CA PHE A 136 -10.20 -30.78 -10.18
C PHE A 136 -10.56 -31.83 -11.24
N GLY A 137 -9.83 -32.96 -11.31
CA GLY A 137 -10.12 -34.05 -12.25
C GLY A 137 -11.42 -34.81 -11.98
N GLU A 138 -12.03 -34.64 -10.81
CA GLU A 138 -13.30 -35.27 -10.41
C GLU A 138 -14.54 -34.37 -10.65
N TYR A 139 -14.35 -33.11 -11.06
CA TYR A 139 -15.42 -32.10 -11.11
C TYR A 139 -15.73 -31.60 -12.52
N THR A 140 -16.96 -31.13 -12.72
CA THR A 140 -17.43 -30.51 -13.96
C THR A 140 -17.91 -29.07 -13.80
N THR A 141 -18.00 -28.56 -12.57
CA THR A 141 -18.47 -27.20 -12.28
C THR A 141 -17.53 -26.45 -11.34
N GLU A 142 -17.34 -25.16 -11.62
CA GLU A 142 -16.43 -24.29 -10.89
C GLU A 142 -16.85 -24.08 -9.42
N GLU A 143 -18.16 -24.00 -9.13
CA GLU A 143 -18.65 -23.84 -7.76
C GLU A 143 -18.35 -25.04 -6.87
N MET A 144 -18.46 -26.27 -7.39
CA MET A 144 -18.14 -27.48 -6.64
C MET A 144 -16.64 -27.58 -6.39
N LEU A 145 -15.83 -27.23 -7.39
CA LEU A 145 -14.37 -27.17 -7.26
C LEU A 145 -13.95 -26.17 -6.18
N GLN A 146 -14.51 -24.95 -6.19
CA GLN A 146 -14.24 -23.94 -5.15
C GLN A 146 -14.58 -24.45 -3.75
N LYS A 147 -15.76 -25.08 -3.57
CA LYS A 147 -16.16 -25.64 -2.27
C LYS A 147 -15.20 -26.74 -1.80
N CYS A 148 -14.85 -27.69 -2.67
CA CYS A 148 -13.87 -28.74 -2.38
C CYS A 148 -12.49 -28.18 -2.02
N ALA A 149 -11.95 -27.24 -2.81
CA ALA A 149 -10.65 -26.64 -2.56
C ALA A 149 -10.58 -25.94 -1.20
N ILE A 150 -11.64 -25.22 -0.82
CA ILE A 150 -11.75 -24.57 0.50
C ILE A 150 -11.78 -25.61 1.62
N GLU A 151 -12.58 -26.67 1.50
CA GLU A 151 -12.64 -27.74 2.51
C GLU A 151 -11.32 -28.50 2.66
N ASN A 152 -10.66 -28.80 1.55
CA ASN A 152 -9.34 -29.42 1.55
C ASN A 152 -8.29 -28.53 2.22
N CYS A 153 -8.33 -27.22 1.99
CA CYS A 153 -7.43 -26.28 2.67
C CYS A 153 -7.65 -26.23 4.19
N TYR A 154 -8.91 -26.31 4.67
CA TYR A 154 -9.18 -26.45 6.11
C TYR A 154 -8.65 -27.76 6.68
N LEU A 155 -8.76 -28.88 5.96
CA LEU A 155 -8.20 -30.17 6.37
C LEU A 155 -6.66 -30.16 6.41
N LEU A 156 -6.02 -29.57 5.40
CA LEU A 156 -4.56 -29.41 5.33
C LEU A 156 -4.03 -28.57 6.49
N TYR A 157 -4.69 -27.44 6.81
CA TYR A 157 -4.34 -26.64 7.98
C TYR A 157 -4.55 -27.40 9.31
N LYS A 158 -5.71 -28.06 9.47
CA LYS A 158 -6.03 -28.89 10.65
C LYS A 158 -4.99 -29.98 10.93
N TYR A 159 -4.36 -30.53 9.89
CA TYR A 159 -3.29 -31.53 9.99
C TYR A 159 -1.88 -30.97 9.80
N GLN A 160 -1.67 -29.68 10.10
CA GLN A 160 -0.36 -29.02 10.19
C GLN A 160 0.44 -28.89 8.86
N ALA A 161 -0.16 -29.20 7.71
CA ALA A 161 0.53 -29.13 6.41
C ALA A 161 1.07 -27.73 6.08
N PHE A 162 0.39 -26.68 6.57
CA PHE A 162 0.85 -25.29 6.47
C PHE A 162 2.27 -25.09 7.05
N HIS A 163 2.52 -25.58 8.26
CA HIS A 163 3.83 -25.47 8.91
C HIS A 163 4.88 -26.33 8.21
N THR A 164 4.55 -27.58 7.87
CA THR A 164 5.46 -28.50 7.17
C THR A 164 5.88 -27.93 5.81
N CYS A 165 4.98 -27.30 5.06
CA CYS A 165 5.32 -26.61 3.82
C CYS A 165 6.24 -25.41 4.02
N ILE A 166 6.03 -24.58 5.07
CA ILE A 166 6.91 -23.43 5.35
C ILE A 166 8.32 -23.91 5.74
N GLN A 167 8.42 -24.92 6.61
CA GLN A 167 9.70 -25.48 7.04
C GLN A 167 10.46 -26.12 5.87
N ASN A 168 9.78 -26.89 5.02
CA ASN A 168 10.38 -27.50 3.84
C ASN A 168 10.73 -26.48 2.75
N MET A 169 9.93 -25.43 2.55
CA MET A 169 10.27 -24.30 1.68
C MET A 169 11.54 -23.59 2.14
N ASN A 170 11.67 -23.26 3.43
CA ASN A 170 12.86 -22.62 3.98
C ASN A 170 14.11 -23.50 3.81
N ARG A 171 13.99 -24.81 4.09
CA ARG A 171 15.07 -25.79 3.89
C ARG A 171 15.58 -25.82 2.43
N GLU A 172 14.67 -25.77 1.46
CA GLU A 172 15.03 -25.74 0.03
C GLU A 172 15.63 -24.39 -0.39
N VAL A 173 15.13 -23.26 0.16
CA VAL A 173 15.70 -21.91 -0.06
C VAL A 173 17.13 -21.81 0.48
N ASP A 174 17.39 -22.31 1.69
CA ASP A 174 18.73 -22.32 2.28
C ASP A 174 19.65 -23.31 1.54
N SER A 175 19.12 -24.45 1.08
CA SER A 175 19.88 -25.38 0.22
C SER A 175 20.32 -24.76 -1.11
N ILE A 176 19.58 -23.82 -1.68
CA ILE A 176 20.02 -23.05 -2.85
C ILE A 176 21.08 -22.03 -2.44
N PHE A 177 20.86 -21.31 -1.33
CA PHE A 177 21.75 -20.24 -0.89
C PHE A 177 23.15 -20.72 -0.47
N TYR A 178 23.26 -21.94 0.07
CA TYR A 178 24.53 -22.55 0.49
C TYR A 178 25.04 -23.68 -0.43
N GLY A 179 24.32 -24.01 -1.51
CA GLY A 179 24.65 -25.10 -2.43
C GLY A 179 25.43 -24.63 -3.67
N GLU A 180 26.27 -25.51 -4.22
CA GLU A 180 27.08 -25.24 -5.43
C GLU A 180 26.50 -25.88 -6.72
N ASP A 181 25.49 -26.76 -6.61
CA ASP A 181 24.99 -27.60 -7.72
C ASP A 181 23.76 -27.04 -8.46
N GLN A 182 23.94 -26.56 -9.70
CA GLN A 182 22.89 -26.01 -10.58
C GLN A 182 21.73 -26.99 -10.89
N ILE A 183 22.01 -28.30 -10.97
CA ILE A 183 20.97 -29.32 -11.24
C ILE A 183 20.08 -29.55 -10.01
N SER A 184 20.65 -29.37 -8.81
CA SER A 184 19.89 -29.39 -7.55
C SER A 184 18.98 -28.16 -7.49
N GLU A 185 19.54 -26.98 -7.76
CA GLU A 185 18.85 -25.68 -7.76
C GLU A 185 17.55 -25.71 -8.60
N SER A 186 17.60 -26.15 -9.87
CA SER A 186 16.41 -26.18 -10.74
C SER A 186 15.26 -27.06 -10.20
N ASN A 187 15.58 -28.16 -9.50
CA ASN A 187 14.57 -29.02 -8.87
C ASN A 187 14.06 -28.43 -7.56
N SER A 188 14.93 -27.82 -6.76
CA SER A 188 14.55 -27.08 -5.56
C SER A 188 13.64 -25.88 -5.89
N ASN A 189 13.89 -25.16 -6.98
CA ASN A 189 13.04 -24.08 -7.48
C ASN A 189 11.61 -24.54 -7.82
N LYS A 190 11.46 -25.73 -8.42
CA LYS A 190 10.13 -26.34 -8.64
C LYS A 190 9.45 -26.69 -7.32
N ARG A 191 10.15 -27.31 -6.36
CA ARG A 191 9.59 -27.63 -5.03
C ARG A 191 9.17 -26.37 -4.27
N ILE A 192 9.97 -25.30 -4.30
CA ILE A 192 9.60 -23.99 -3.73
C ILE A 192 8.33 -23.45 -4.38
N SER A 193 8.20 -23.51 -5.71
CA SER A 193 6.98 -23.10 -6.45
C SER A 193 5.74 -23.89 -6.00
N ILE A 194 5.88 -25.21 -5.78
CA ILE A 194 4.82 -26.09 -5.28
C ILE A 194 4.45 -25.74 -3.84
N TYR A 195 5.42 -25.58 -2.93
CA TYR A 195 5.16 -25.20 -1.53
C TYR A 195 4.50 -23.83 -1.42
N LEU A 196 4.99 -22.82 -2.17
CA LEU A 196 4.32 -21.53 -2.29
C LEU A 196 2.86 -21.71 -2.75
N GLY A 197 2.60 -22.63 -3.69
CA GLY A 197 1.25 -22.95 -4.19
C GLY A 197 0.33 -23.50 -3.12
N ILE A 198 0.80 -24.46 -2.31
CA ILE A 198 0.02 -25.03 -1.20
C ILE A 198 -0.26 -23.95 -0.14
N ILE A 199 0.77 -23.20 0.26
CA ILE A 199 0.64 -22.11 1.24
C ILE A 199 -0.32 -21.03 0.72
N TYR A 200 -0.27 -20.68 -0.57
CA TYR A 200 -1.21 -19.74 -1.19
C TYR A 200 -2.64 -20.25 -1.18
N CYS A 201 -2.88 -21.51 -1.55
CA CYS A 201 -4.21 -22.10 -1.49
C CYS A 201 -4.78 -22.06 -0.06
N ILE A 202 -3.99 -22.38 0.96
CA ILE A 202 -4.41 -22.33 2.37
C ILE A 202 -4.71 -20.87 2.80
N VAL A 203 -3.79 -19.93 2.55
CA VAL A 203 -3.95 -18.51 2.91
C VAL A 203 -5.17 -17.88 2.26
N VAL A 204 -5.39 -18.12 0.96
CA VAL A 204 -6.52 -17.55 0.21
C VAL A 204 -7.85 -18.21 0.60
N SER A 205 -7.88 -19.53 0.77
CA SER A 205 -9.12 -20.27 1.09
C SER A 205 -9.64 -20.00 2.50
N ILE A 206 -8.75 -19.97 3.50
CA ILE A 206 -9.14 -19.67 4.88
C ILE A 206 -9.29 -18.15 5.08
N GLY A 207 -8.45 -17.35 4.42
CA GLY A 207 -8.47 -15.90 4.50
C GLY A 207 -9.78 -15.27 3.99
N ASN A 208 -10.22 -15.64 2.78
CA ASN A 208 -11.37 -14.99 2.13
C ASN A 208 -12.75 -15.48 2.63
N ASN A 209 -12.80 -16.52 3.46
CA ASN A 209 -14.05 -17.15 3.89
C ASN A 209 -14.62 -16.48 5.15
N GLU A 210 -15.02 -15.22 5.02
CA GLU A 210 -15.60 -14.41 6.12
C GLU A 210 -17.03 -14.78 6.47
N ASP A 211 -17.82 -15.20 5.48
CA ASP A 211 -19.25 -15.54 5.60
C ASP A 211 -19.49 -17.02 5.98
N GLU A 212 -18.45 -17.75 6.43
CA GLU A 212 -18.55 -19.17 6.80
C GLU A 212 -19.52 -19.39 7.98
N VAL A 213 -20.43 -20.35 7.84
CA VAL A 213 -21.49 -20.60 8.83
C VAL A 213 -21.08 -21.65 9.87
N ASP A 214 -20.16 -22.57 9.52
CA ASP A 214 -19.66 -23.58 10.45
C ASP A 214 -18.75 -22.97 11.53
N SER A 215 -19.22 -22.99 12.78
CA SER A 215 -18.48 -22.51 13.95
C SER A 215 -17.11 -23.18 14.12
N ARG A 216 -16.91 -24.43 13.67
CA ARG A 216 -15.60 -25.10 13.71
C ARG A 216 -14.62 -24.47 12.74
N LYS A 217 -15.07 -24.20 11.50
CA LYS A 217 -14.27 -23.50 10.48
C LYS A 217 -14.00 -22.06 10.90
N GLN A 218 -14.95 -21.36 11.53
CA GLN A 218 -14.73 -20.02 12.10
C GLN A 218 -13.62 -20.02 13.17
N ILE A 219 -13.59 -21.00 14.09
CA ILE A 219 -12.53 -21.12 15.10
C ILE A 219 -11.18 -21.42 14.44
N LEU A 220 -11.13 -22.33 13.46
CA LEU A 220 -9.90 -22.60 12.69
C LEU A 220 -9.40 -21.36 11.95
N ARG A 221 -10.30 -20.57 11.33
CA ARG A 221 -9.96 -19.30 10.68
C ARG A 221 -9.42 -18.26 11.66
N ALA A 222 -10.02 -18.13 12.84
CA ALA A 222 -9.54 -17.21 13.87
C ALA A 222 -8.14 -17.59 14.38
N ASN A 223 -7.91 -18.88 14.62
CA ASN A 223 -6.59 -19.41 15.00
C ASN A 223 -5.56 -19.16 13.90
N PHE A 224 -5.90 -19.44 12.64
CA PHE A 224 -5.02 -19.23 11.49
C PHE A 224 -4.64 -17.76 11.28
N ILE A 225 -5.59 -16.83 11.41
CA ILE A 225 -5.31 -15.39 11.30
C ILE A 225 -4.40 -14.91 12.44
N TYR A 226 -4.65 -15.40 13.67
CA TYR A 226 -3.78 -15.11 14.81
C TYR A 226 -2.36 -15.63 14.55
N GLU A 227 -2.23 -16.88 14.15
CA GLU A 227 -0.95 -17.55 13.84
C GLU A 227 -0.18 -16.87 12.70
N LEU A 228 -0.85 -16.48 11.61
CA LEU A 228 -0.25 -15.71 10.50
C LEU A 228 0.32 -14.35 10.93
N GLY A 229 -0.25 -13.74 11.98
CA GLY A 229 0.23 -12.50 12.58
C GLY A 229 1.38 -12.69 13.57
N ARG A 230 1.83 -13.93 13.79
CA ARG A 230 2.84 -14.31 14.78
C ARG A 230 4.07 -14.94 14.12
N PRO A 231 5.18 -15.06 14.85
CA PRO A 231 6.30 -15.91 14.48
C PRO A 231 5.88 -17.37 14.28
N ILE A 232 6.17 -17.95 13.11
CA ILE A 232 5.81 -19.34 12.73
C ILE A 232 7.04 -20.25 12.71
N SER A 233 8.22 -19.68 12.38
CA SER A 233 9.49 -20.42 12.28
C SER A 233 10.30 -20.29 13.58
N PRO A 234 11.16 -21.29 13.94
CA PRO A 234 11.95 -21.27 15.17
C PRO A 234 12.94 -20.09 15.28
N GLY A 235 13.25 -19.39 14.18
CA GLY A 235 13.99 -18.13 14.17
C GLY A 235 13.20 -16.89 14.63
N ASN A 236 12.00 -17.06 15.19
CA ASN A 236 11.08 -15.99 15.58
C ASN A 236 10.57 -15.13 14.38
N GLU A 237 10.42 -15.76 13.21
CA GLU A 237 10.07 -15.09 11.94
C GLU A 237 8.61 -15.30 11.53
N THR A 238 7.96 -14.24 11.03
CA THR A 238 6.61 -14.29 10.42
C THR A 238 6.68 -14.72 8.95
N LEU A 239 5.61 -15.32 8.40
CA LEU A 239 5.55 -15.68 6.97
C LEU A 239 5.77 -14.46 6.05
N ALA A 240 5.25 -13.30 6.42
CA ALA A 240 5.46 -12.06 5.65
C ALA A 240 6.95 -11.65 5.64
N TYR A 241 7.67 -11.80 6.75
CA TYR A 241 9.12 -11.54 6.79
C TYR A 241 9.91 -12.52 5.90
N ILE A 242 9.59 -13.83 5.96
CA ILE A 242 10.24 -14.85 5.12
C ILE A 242 10.09 -14.50 3.63
N LEU A 243 8.89 -14.10 3.21
CA LEU A 243 8.61 -13.72 1.82
C LEU A 243 9.28 -12.38 1.43
N PHE A 244 9.48 -11.46 2.38
CA PHE A 244 10.31 -10.27 2.18
C PHE A 244 11.78 -10.61 1.95
N GLU A 245 12.34 -11.54 2.73
CA GLU A 245 13.70 -12.04 2.53
C GLU A 245 13.84 -12.78 1.19
N MET A 246 12.87 -13.61 0.79
CA MET A 246 12.87 -14.25 -0.54
C MET A 246 12.87 -13.22 -1.68
N ALA A 247 12.03 -12.18 -1.60
CA ALA A 247 12.00 -11.11 -2.59
C ALA A 247 13.31 -10.28 -2.62
N LEU A 248 13.97 -10.12 -1.47
CA LEU A 248 15.27 -9.46 -1.35
C LEU A 248 16.39 -10.33 -1.95
N LYS A 249 16.44 -11.63 -1.62
CA LYS A 249 17.38 -12.63 -2.17
C LYS A 249 17.22 -12.81 -3.69
N PHE A 250 15.99 -12.70 -4.22
CA PHE A 250 15.75 -12.62 -5.67
C PHE A 250 16.39 -11.34 -6.27
N CYS A 251 16.19 -10.19 -5.63
CA CYS A 251 16.74 -8.89 -6.06
C CYS A 251 18.27 -8.75 -5.93
N SER A 252 18.94 -9.62 -5.15
CA SER A 252 20.41 -9.73 -5.11
C SER A 252 20.96 -10.73 -6.14
N GLY A 253 20.10 -11.46 -6.86
CA GLY A 253 20.47 -12.53 -7.78
C GLY A 253 20.72 -13.89 -7.11
N SER A 254 20.64 -13.97 -5.78
CA SER A 254 20.90 -15.19 -4.99
C SER A 254 19.81 -16.25 -5.11
N LEU A 255 18.61 -15.87 -5.56
CA LEU A 255 17.49 -16.76 -5.89
C LEU A 255 16.94 -16.38 -7.27
N SER A 256 17.78 -16.30 -8.31
CA SER A 256 17.39 -15.68 -9.59
C SER A 256 16.30 -16.43 -10.38
N GLU A 257 16.11 -17.72 -10.09
CA GLU A 257 15.15 -18.60 -10.76
C GLU A 257 13.79 -18.75 -10.04
N ILE A 258 13.62 -18.25 -8.81
CA ILE A 258 12.35 -18.42 -8.09
C ILE A 258 11.22 -17.59 -8.73
N SER A 259 9.98 -18.06 -8.56
CA SER A 259 8.80 -17.30 -9.00
C SER A 259 8.57 -16.07 -8.13
N ILE A 260 9.06 -14.93 -8.59
CA ILE A 260 8.82 -13.65 -7.91
C ILE A 260 7.34 -13.24 -7.95
N LYS A 261 6.58 -13.61 -9.00
CA LYS A 261 5.12 -13.39 -9.05
C LYS A 261 4.44 -14.11 -7.88
N LYS A 262 4.66 -15.42 -7.74
CA LYS A 262 4.04 -16.23 -6.67
C LYS A 262 4.46 -15.76 -5.29
N THR A 263 5.75 -15.45 -5.10
CA THR A 263 6.30 -14.91 -3.84
C THR A 263 5.60 -13.60 -3.43
N VAL A 264 5.46 -12.65 -4.36
CA VAL A 264 4.87 -11.33 -4.08
C VAL A 264 3.34 -11.39 -3.98
N LEU A 265 2.68 -12.26 -4.75
CA LEU A 265 1.25 -12.57 -4.57
C LEU A 265 0.98 -13.13 -3.17
N LEU A 266 1.76 -14.13 -2.75
CA LEU A 266 1.60 -14.71 -1.42
C LEU A 266 1.88 -13.67 -0.33
N LEU A 267 2.94 -12.86 -0.46
CA LEU A 267 3.24 -11.77 0.47
C LEU A 267 2.05 -10.79 0.61
N TRP A 268 1.41 -10.43 -0.50
CA TRP A 268 0.21 -9.59 -0.47
C TRP A 268 -0.92 -10.27 0.30
N LYS A 269 -1.28 -11.52 -0.01
CA LYS A 269 -2.39 -12.21 0.66
C LYS A 269 -2.08 -12.46 2.13
N THR A 270 -0.84 -12.82 2.49
CA THR A 270 -0.38 -12.94 3.87
C THR A 270 -0.55 -11.64 4.65
N ILE A 271 -0.10 -10.49 4.11
CA ILE A 271 -0.28 -9.18 4.77
C ILE A 271 -1.77 -8.80 4.89
N LEU A 272 -2.56 -9.10 3.86
CA LEU A 272 -3.99 -8.78 3.86
C LEU A 272 -4.76 -9.59 4.90
N VAL A 273 -4.45 -10.88 5.06
CA VAL A 273 -5.12 -11.76 6.02
C VAL A 273 -4.63 -11.52 7.45
N SER A 274 -3.33 -11.31 7.67
CA SER A 274 -2.77 -11.14 9.02
C SER A 274 -3.02 -9.76 9.63
N LEU A 275 -3.00 -8.69 8.82
CA LEU A 275 -3.23 -7.32 9.30
C LEU A 275 -4.68 -6.84 9.04
N GLY A 276 -5.35 -7.41 8.03
CA GLY A 276 -6.71 -7.05 7.61
C GLY A 276 -6.76 -6.07 6.44
N GLY A 277 -7.91 -6.06 5.74
CA GLY A 277 -8.20 -5.15 4.62
C GLY A 277 -8.58 -3.73 5.03
N MET A 278 -9.09 -2.97 4.06
CA MET A 278 -9.47 -1.56 4.21
C MET A 278 -10.49 -1.38 5.32
N ASP A 279 -11.53 -2.21 5.38
CA ASP A 279 -12.58 -2.10 6.40
C ASP A 279 -12.04 -2.34 7.82
N LYS A 280 -11.13 -3.32 7.98
CA LYS A 280 -10.42 -3.51 9.25
C LYS A 280 -9.54 -2.31 9.62
N ILE A 281 -8.88 -1.68 8.64
CA ILE A 281 -8.12 -0.44 8.84
C ILE A 281 -9.06 0.72 9.25
N HIS A 282 -10.27 0.79 8.72
CA HIS A 282 -11.27 1.81 9.11
C HIS A 282 -11.75 1.58 10.55
N GLN A 283 -11.99 0.33 10.97
CA GLN A 283 -12.28 -0.05 12.36
C GLN A 283 -11.12 0.31 13.30
N LEU A 284 -9.90 -0.18 13.04
CA LEU A 284 -8.73 0.09 13.88
C LEU A 284 -8.44 1.60 14.03
N LYS A 285 -8.68 2.40 12.98
CA LYS A 285 -8.58 3.87 13.04
C LYS A 285 -9.65 4.50 13.93
N HIS A 286 -10.86 3.94 14.00
CA HIS A 286 -11.94 4.39 14.89
C HIS A 286 -11.62 4.03 16.34
N ASP A 287 -11.28 2.77 16.60
CA ASP A 287 -10.89 2.27 17.93
C ASP A 287 -9.72 3.09 18.52
N ALA A 288 -8.68 3.33 17.72
CA ALA A 288 -7.52 4.14 18.12
C ALA A 288 -7.85 5.63 18.34
N ARG A 289 -8.93 6.16 17.74
CA ARG A 289 -9.42 7.53 18.05
C ARG A 289 -10.21 7.57 19.36
N GLN A 290 -11.05 6.57 19.61
CA GLN A 290 -11.79 6.45 20.86
C GLN A 290 -10.85 6.25 22.05
N ALA A 291 -9.84 5.39 21.94
CA ALA A 291 -8.79 5.22 22.94
C ALA A 291 -8.03 6.54 23.23
N ALA A 292 -7.76 7.32 22.18
CA ALA A 292 -7.13 8.65 22.29
C ALA A 292 -8.09 9.77 22.77
N LYS A 293 -9.35 9.46 23.06
CA LYS A 293 -10.42 10.42 23.43
C LYS A 293 -10.59 11.55 22.40
N LEU A 294 -10.48 11.22 21.11
CA LEU A 294 -10.70 12.14 19.99
C LEU A 294 -12.12 11.95 19.43
N ASP A 295 -12.77 13.05 19.02
CA ASP A 295 -14.13 13.00 18.46
C ASP A 295 -14.25 11.99 17.31
N ASP A 296 -15.35 11.23 17.30
CA ASP A 296 -15.67 10.30 16.22
C ASP A 296 -16.08 11.03 14.95
N TRP A 297 -15.05 11.31 14.13
CA TRP A 297 -15.22 11.98 12.86
C TRP A 297 -15.35 10.95 11.73
N ASN A 298 -16.59 10.70 11.32
CA ASN A 298 -16.90 9.98 10.08
C ASN A 298 -16.27 10.71 8.87
N ASP A 299 -15.09 10.24 8.44
CA ASP A 299 -14.50 10.60 7.15
C ASP A 299 -15.20 9.88 5.98
N ASP A 300 -15.89 8.76 6.28
CA ASP A 300 -16.23 7.73 5.29
C ASP A 300 -17.73 7.65 4.94
N LYS A 301 -18.63 8.36 5.64
CA LYS A 301 -20.02 8.59 5.19
C LYS A 301 -20.13 9.69 4.12
N VAL A 302 -19.21 9.67 3.16
CA VAL A 302 -19.33 10.44 1.91
C VAL A 302 -19.84 9.47 0.85
N SER A 303 -21.16 9.31 0.78
CA SER A 303 -21.78 8.70 -0.38
C SER A 303 -21.34 9.49 -1.63
N PRO A 304 -21.01 8.84 -2.75
CA PRO A 304 -20.71 9.52 -4.02
C PRO A 304 -21.92 10.21 -4.68
N ASN A 305 -22.99 10.47 -3.92
CA ASN A 305 -24.14 11.26 -4.36
C ASN A 305 -23.74 12.74 -4.44
N ILE A 306 -23.08 13.05 -5.56
CA ILE A 306 -22.65 14.37 -6.02
C ILE A 306 -23.83 15.33 -6.09
N LEU A 307 -23.54 16.62 -5.84
CA LEU A 307 -24.45 17.74 -6.11
C LEU A 307 -25.01 17.66 -7.54
N PRO A 308 -26.33 17.55 -7.76
CA PRO A 308 -26.89 17.54 -9.10
C PRO A 308 -26.59 18.86 -9.82
N LEU A 309 -26.03 18.75 -11.03
CA LEU A 309 -25.62 19.87 -11.87
C LEU A 309 -26.83 20.66 -12.40
N LYS A 310 -27.27 21.69 -11.65
CA LYS A 310 -27.91 22.88 -12.22
C LYS A 310 -27.39 24.16 -11.53
N PRO A 311 -26.69 25.05 -12.24
CA PRO A 311 -26.40 26.39 -11.73
C PRO A 311 -27.68 27.23 -11.78
N GLN A 312 -28.42 27.29 -10.67
CA GLN A 312 -29.33 28.42 -10.46
C GLN A 312 -28.47 29.63 -10.09
N LEU A 313 -28.48 30.66 -10.93
CA LEU A 313 -27.96 31.97 -10.53
C LEU A 313 -28.72 32.42 -9.27
N PRO A 314 -28.05 33.02 -8.28
CA PRO A 314 -28.74 33.74 -7.23
C PRO A 314 -29.49 34.91 -7.87
N SER A 315 -30.81 34.81 -7.99
CA SER A 315 -31.66 35.94 -8.32
C SER A 315 -31.47 36.99 -7.23
N LEU A 316 -30.78 38.09 -7.55
CA LEU A 316 -30.74 39.26 -6.69
C LEU A 316 -32.16 39.84 -6.63
N LEU A 317 -32.88 39.49 -5.57
CA LEU A 317 -34.13 40.14 -5.21
C LEU A 317 -33.82 41.58 -4.82
N ILE A 318 -33.97 42.48 -5.79
CA ILE A 318 -34.16 43.90 -5.54
C ILE A 318 -35.49 44.02 -4.80
N SER A 319 -35.42 44.26 -3.50
CA SER A 319 -36.59 44.45 -2.64
C SER A 319 -37.17 45.85 -2.86
N SER A 320 -37.99 45.99 -3.90
CA SER A 320 -38.94 47.11 -4.01
C SER A 320 -40.11 46.82 -3.08
N THR A 321 -40.15 47.48 -1.92
CA THR A 321 -41.32 47.48 -1.05
C THR A 321 -42.53 48.05 -1.78
N ASN A 322 -43.67 47.36 -1.71
CA ASN A 322 -45.00 47.99 -1.70
C ASN A 322 -45.99 47.00 -1.07
N GLU A 323 -46.51 47.36 0.09
CA GLU A 323 -47.63 46.69 0.75
C GLU A 323 -48.94 47.09 0.05
N LEU A 324 -49.85 46.14 -0.12
CA LEU A 324 -51.30 46.38 -0.18
C LEU A 324 -52.00 45.15 0.43
N THR A 325 -53.00 45.38 1.27
CA THR A 325 -53.63 44.38 2.14
C THR A 325 -54.97 43.85 1.60
N ASP A 326 -55.38 42.71 2.16
CA ASP A 326 -56.74 42.13 2.16
C ASP A 326 -57.30 41.72 0.77
N ILE A 327 -58.36 40.92 0.60
CA ILE A 327 -59.42 40.44 1.50
C ILE A 327 -59.76 38.97 1.13
N ASN A 328 -60.27 38.19 2.10
CA ASN A 328 -60.91 36.87 2.01
C ASN A 328 -61.21 36.26 0.62
N GLY A 329 -60.72 35.03 0.39
CA GLY A 329 -61.15 34.16 -0.70
C GLY A 329 -60.69 32.72 -0.49
N GLU A 330 -61.57 31.84 0.00
CA GLU A 330 -61.27 30.43 0.16
C GLU A 330 -61.04 29.76 -1.19
N HIS A 331 -59.89 29.09 -1.38
CA HIS A 331 -59.82 27.98 -2.34
C HIS A 331 -58.89 26.88 -1.84
N ARG A 332 -59.47 25.67 -1.71
CA ARG A 332 -58.76 24.40 -1.54
C ARG A 332 -57.62 24.28 -2.56
N ILE A 333 -56.41 23.98 -2.07
CA ILE A 333 -55.36 23.35 -2.86
C ILE A 333 -55.10 21.98 -2.25
N GLU A 334 -55.18 20.96 -3.10
CA GLU A 334 -55.04 19.55 -2.71
C GLU A 334 -53.62 19.21 -2.26
N ASP A 335 -53.51 18.26 -1.34
CA ASP A 335 -52.29 17.85 -0.66
C ASP A 335 -51.33 17.09 -1.61
N LYS A 336 -50.63 17.83 -2.48
CA LYS A 336 -49.64 17.27 -3.42
C LYS A 336 -48.24 17.25 -2.82
N GLY A 337 -47.97 16.16 -2.10
CA GLY A 337 -46.64 15.58 -1.99
C GLY A 337 -45.65 16.35 -1.12
N LYS A 338 -45.38 15.80 0.06
CA LYS A 338 -44.19 16.14 0.85
C LYS A 338 -42.93 15.90 0.01
N LEU A 339 -42.42 16.96 -0.62
CA LEU A 339 -41.06 16.94 -1.17
C LEU A 339 -40.11 16.88 0.02
N THR A 340 -39.69 15.67 0.39
CA THR A 340 -38.65 15.45 1.39
C THR A 340 -37.35 16.03 0.87
N THR A 341 -37.11 17.31 1.20
CA THR A 341 -35.83 17.97 1.00
C THR A 341 -34.79 17.29 1.89
N GLN A 342 -34.23 16.17 1.40
CA GLN A 342 -33.06 15.56 2.00
C GLN A 342 -31.98 16.64 2.05
N LYS A 343 -31.69 17.14 3.25
CA LYS A 343 -30.60 18.09 3.49
C LYS A 343 -29.31 17.41 3.02
N LEU A 344 -28.82 17.77 1.83
CA LEU A 344 -27.49 17.36 1.39
C LEU A 344 -26.49 17.83 2.45
N ALA A 345 -25.83 16.87 3.10
CA ALA A 345 -24.84 17.15 4.12
C ALA A 345 -23.57 17.68 3.45
N LEU A 346 -23.49 19.01 3.29
CA LEU A 346 -22.28 19.69 2.87
C LEU A 346 -21.11 19.25 3.76
N LEU A 347 -20.00 18.87 3.13
CA LEU A 347 -18.78 18.46 3.83
C LEU A 347 -18.32 19.59 4.75
N LYS A 348 -18.51 19.45 6.07
CA LYS A 348 -17.99 20.42 7.06
C LYS A 348 -16.50 20.67 6.78
N PRO A 349 -16.02 21.92 6.70
CA PRO A 349 -14.60 22.18 6.50
C PRO A 349 -13.78 21.63 7.68
N LYS A 350 -12.48 21.40 7.44
CA LYS A 350 -11.52 21.06 8.51
C LYS A 350 -10.57 22.24 8.74
N VAL A 351 -10.11 22.40 9.97
CA VAL A 351 -9.02 23.31 10.37
C VAL A 351 -8.02 22.48 11.20
N ARG A 352 -6.72 22.61 10.94
CA ARG A 352 -5.68 22.00 11.79
C ARG A 352 -5.12 23.02 12.76
N GLN A 353 -4.44 22.56 13.82
CA GLN A 353 -3.76 23.45 14.76
C GLN A 353 -2.78 24.41 14.05
N ASN A 354 -2.00 23.92 13.07
CA ASN A 354 -1.08 24.76 12.31
C ASN A 354 -1.80 25.85 11.49
N ASP A 355 -3.05 25.61 11.06
CA ASP A 355 -3.82 26.60 10.31
C ASP A 355 -4.35 27.71 11.23
N ILE A 356 -4.60 27.40 12.52
CA ILE A 356 -4.91 28.37 13.58
C ILE A 356 -3.66 29.17 13.97
N ASN A 357 -2.53 28.50 14.17
CA ASN A 357 -1.25 29.14 14.50
C ASN A 357 -0.84 30.15 13.41
N ASN A 358 -0.86 29.73 12.14
CA ASN A 358 -0.58 30.60 11.00
C ASN A 358 -1.55 31.80 10.91
N PHE A 359 -2.82 31.62 11.28
CA PHE A 359 -3.80 32.71 11.31
C PHE A 359 -3.50 33.70 12.45
N LEU A 360 -3.19 33.20 13.66
CA LEU A 360 -2.76 33.99 14.81
C LEU A 360 -1.49 34.79 14.49
N GLU A 361 -0.45 34.16 13.94
CA GLU A 361 0.80 34.82 13.57
C GLU A 361 0.58 35.92 12.53
N LYS A 362 -0.17 35.64 11.46
CA LYS A 362 -0.51 36.66 10.44
C LYS A 362 -1.30 37.82 11.03
N ALA A 363 -2.22 37.55 11.96
CA ALA A 363 -3.00 38.59 12.64
C ALA A 363 -2.13 39.43 13.59
N ARG A 364 -1.31 38.79 14.44
CA ARG A 364 -0.38 39.47 15.36
C ARG A 364 0.63 40.31 14.61
N LEU A 365 1.24 39.78 13.54
CA LEU A 365 2.17 40.54 12.70
C LEU A 365 1.49 41.78 12.08
N LYS A 366 0.23 41.65 11.62
CA LYS A 366 -0.52 42.73 10.98
C LYS A 366 -0.98 43.82 11.96
N PHE A 367 -1.43 43.45 13.17
CA PHE A 367 -2.08 44.38 14.10
C PHE A 367 -1.20 44.80 15.29
N LEU A 368 -0.22 43.98 15.66
CA LEU A 368 0.66 44.18 16.83
C LEU A 368 2.14 44.32 16.45
N GLY A 369 2.53 43.94 15.22
CA GLY A 369 3.88 44.16 14.69
C GLY A 369 4.95 43.17 15.14
N TYR A 370 4.62 42.20 16.00
CA TYR A 370 5.56 41.20 16.53
C TYR A 370 5.09 39.75 16.32
N LYS A 371 6.03 38.81 16.43
CA LYS A 371 5.76 37.37 16.54
C LYS A 371 6.01 36.92 17.98
N LEU A 372 5.14 36.06 18.51
CA LEU A 372 5.33 35.33 19.75
C LEU A 372 5.54 33.87 19.40
N GLU A 373 6.75 33.36 19.62
CA GLU A 373 7.05 31.94 19.41
C GLU A 373 6.46 31.10 20.55
N GLY A 374 5.88 29.94 20.22
CA GLY A 374 5.32 29.00 21.20
C GLY A 374 3.91 29.31 21.74
N ASP A 375 3.46 30.57 21.77
CA ASP A 375 2.11 30.91 22.23
C ASP A 375 1.03 30.71 21.15
N ASN A 376 0.20 29.69 21.35
CA ASN A 376 -0.90 29.30 20.46
C ASN A 376 -2.29 29.76 20.94
N SER A 377 -2.35 30.58 21.99
CA SER A 377 -3.56 30.84 22.78
C SER A 377 -3.97 32.30 22.87
N THR A 378 -3.03 33.22 23.11
CA THR A 378 -3.35 34.61 23.51
C THR A 378 -3.98 35.40 22.37
N ASP A 379 -5.18 35.94 22.62
CA ASP A 379 -5.95 36.79 21.71
C ASP A 379 -5.93 38.28 22.12
N ALA A 380 -5.24 38.63 23.20
CA ALA A 380 -5.06 39.99 23.67
C ALA A 380 -4.51 40.93 22.58
N GLY A 381 -5.13 42.11 22.45
CA GLY A 381 -4.76 43.13 21.46
C GLY A 381 -5.28 42.90 20.04
N LEU A 382 -5.90 41.76 19.73
CA LEU A 382 -6.49 41.51 18.40
C LEU A 382 -7.89 42.15 18.26
N PRO A 383 -8.27 42.67 17.08
CA PRO A 383 -9.63 43.18 16.84
C PRO A 383 -10.71 42.12 17.04
N THR A 384 -11.90 42.53 17.47
CA THR A 384 -13.05 41.64 17.74
C THR A 384 -13.38 40.69 16.58
N SER A 385 -13.37 41.17 15.34
CA SER A 385 -13.61 40.33 14.15
C SER A 385 -12.56 39.22 13.95
N ILE A 386 -11.32 39.43 14.41
CA ILE A 386 -10.26 38.40 14.39
C ILE A 386 -10.52 37.39 15.51
N ILE A 387 -10.96 37.83 16.68
CA ILE A 387 -11.35 36.96 17.81
C ILE A 387 -12.55 36.08 17.44
N GLU A 388 -13.54 36.63 16.74
CA GLU A 388 -14.67 35.88 16.18
C GLU A 388 -14.18 34.86 15.13
N GLY A 389 -13.29 35.27 14.21
CA GLY A 389 -12.64 34.36 13.28
C GLY A 389 -11.90 33.21 13.96
N LEU A 390 -11.18 33.48 15.06
CA LEU A 390 -10.52 32.46 15.88
C LEU A 390 -11.51 31.49 16.52
N LYS A 391 -12.64 31.99 17.04
CA LYS A 391 -13.72 31.14 17.61
C LYS A 391 -14.30 30.21 16.55
N VAL A 392 -14.52 30.69 15.32
CA VAL A 392 -14.95 29.86 14.19
C VAL A 392 -13.87 28.85 13.79
N LEU A 393 -12.60 29.25 13.68
CA LEU A 393 -11.51 28.31 13.35
C LEU A 393 -11.36 27.21 14.41
N LYS A 394 -11.49 27.55 15.70
CA LYS A 394 -11.45 26.60 16.82
C LYS A 394 -12.64 25.63 16.80
N SER A 395 -13.85 26.03 16.37
CA SER A 395 -15.00 25.13 16.30
C SER A 395 -14.97 24.12 15.13
N TYR A 396 -14.10 24.35 14.14
CA TYR A 396 -13.79 23.40 13.06
C TYR A 396 -12.42 22.70 13.22
N LEU A 397 -11.80 22.79 14.42
CA LEU A 397 -10.53 22.14 14.71
C LEU A 397 -10.68 20.62 14.64
N TYR A 398 -9.92 19.99 13.73
CA TYR A 398 -9.85 18.55 13.59
C TYR A 398 -8.43 18.09 13.92
N VAL A 399 -8.30 17.30 14.99
CA VAL A 399 -7.06 16.60 15.34
C VAL A 399 -7.10 15.19 14.74
N SER A 400 -6.15 14.90 13.85
CA SER A 400 -5.94 13.54 13.35
C SER A 400 -5.21 12.67 14.36
N HIS A 401 -5.42 11.35 14.30
CA HIS A 401 -4.74 10.41 15.19
C HIS A 401 -3.20 10.52 15.09
N GLY A 402 -2.65 10.74 13.88
CA GLY A 402 -1.22 10.95 13.69
C GLY A 402 -0.68 12.26 14.29
N GLU A 403 -1.47 13.35 14.31
CA GLU A 403 -1.07 14.59 15.01
C GLU A 403 -1.09 14.39 16.54
N TRP A 404 -2.03 13.59 17.05
CA TRP A 404 -2.06 13.19 18.46
C TRP A 404 -0.84 12.32 18.82
N GLN A 405 -0.50 11.33 17.99
CA GLN A 405 0.70 10.49 18.16
C GLN A 405 1.99 11.32 18.17
N ILE A 406 2.19 12.24 17.21
CA ILE A 406 3.35 13.16 17.20
C ILE A 406 3.39 14.00 18.48
N LYS A 407 2.24 14.51 18.95
CA LYS A 407 2.17 15.28 20.19
C LYS A 407 2.50 14.44 21.42
N ASN A 408 2.15 13.16 21.42
CA ASN A 408 2.48 12.23 22.50
C ASN A 408 3.99 11.90 22.51
N GLU A 409 4.57 11.57 21.36
CA GLU A 409 6.01 11.30 21.24
C GLU A 409 6.86 12.50 21.68
N LYS A 410 6.42 13.73 21.37
CA LYS A 410 7.10 14.94 21.84
C LYS A 410 7.14 15.06 23.37
N LYS A 411 6.07 14.66 24.07
CA LYS A 411 6.06 14.61 25.56
C LYS A 411 6.99 13.51 26.08
N LEU A 412 6.90 12.31 25.50
CA LEU A 412 7.75 11.18 25.88
C LEU A 412 9.24 11.50 25.69
N THR A 413 9.59 12.28 24.65
CA THR A 413 10.94 12.77 24.38
C THR A 413 11.40 13.87 25.35
N GLN A 414 10.48 14.70 25.87
CA GLN A 414 10.83 15.74 26.86
C GLN A 414 11.26 15.11 28.19
N ASP A 415 10.53 14.08 28.65
CA ASP A 415 10.81 13.38 29.91
C ASP A 415 11.57 12.05 29.66
N ALA A 416 12.50 12.04 28.70
CA ALA A 416 13.10 10.82 28.15
C ALA A 416 13.62 9.82 29.21
N ILE A 417 14.41 10.30 30.18
CA ILE A 417 15.03 9.47 31.23
C ILE A 417 13.98 8.69 32.04
N GLN A 418 12.84 9.30 32.34
CA GLN A 418 11.77 8.66 33.13
C GLN A 418 10.86 7.74 32.30
N ASN A 419 10.92 7.81 30.96
CA ASN A 419 9.98 7.17 30.06
C ASN A 419 10.59 6.05 29.18
N ILE A 420 11.92 5.86 29.21
CA ILE A 420 12.62 4.73 28.55
C ILE A 420 11.98 3.38 28.93
N PHE A 421 11.58 3.22 30.20
CA PHE A 421 11.01 1.97 30.74
C PHE A 421 9.48 1.94 30.79
N LYS A 422 8.77 2.98 30.33
CA LYS A 422 7.30 3.09 30.42
C LYS A 422 6.57 2.87 29.08
N ASP A 423 7.29 2.73 27.97
CA ASP A 423 6.67 2.46 26.67
C ASP A 423 6.29 0.97 26.55
N GLU A 424 5.04 0.67 26.88
CA GLU A 424 4.41 -0.59 26.52
C GLU A 424 4.30 -0.68 24.98
N ILE A 425 5.03 -1.63 24.41
CA ILE A 425 4.99 -1.94 22.98
C ILE A 425 3.72 -2.77 22.73
N ALA A 426 2.87 -2.29 21.83
CA ALA A 426 1.58 -2.92 21.59
C ALA A 426 1.76 -4.28 20.90
N ASP A 427 1.34 -5.36 21.57
CA ASP A 427 1.44 -6.73 21.05
C ASP A 427 0.40 -7.00 19.95
N ASN A 428 0.63 -6.44 18.76
CA ASN A 428 -0.25 -6.57 17.61
C ASN A 428 0.52 -6.97 16.33
N PRO A 429 -0.13 -7.64 15.36
CA PRO A 429 0.53 -8.12 14.14
C PRO A 429 1.26 -7.04 13.32
N THR A 430 0.82 -5.78 13.38
CA THR A 430 1.46 -4.68 12.67
C THR A 430 2.78 -4.26 13.34
N GLU A 431 2.82 -4.23 14.68
CA GLU A 431 4.05 -3.95 15.44
C GLU A 431 5.07 -5.07 15.25
N ILE A 432 4.63 -6.34 15.34
CA ILE A 432 5.47 -7.53 15.14
C ILE A 432 6.07 -7.54 13.74
N LEU A 433 5.27 -7.29 12.70
CA LEU A 433 5.78 -7.20 11.33
C LEU A 433 6.73 -6.00 11.17
N TYR A 434 6.42 -4.84 11.75
CA TYR A 434 7.30 -3.67 11.69
C TYR A 434 8.66 -3.98 12.32
N GLN A 435 8.68 -4.57 13.52
CA GLN A 435 9.90 -4.96 14.22
C GLN A 435 10.72 -5.96 13.41
N ALA A 436 10.09 -6.99 12.83
CA ALA A 436 10.77 -7.97 11.99
C ALA A 436 11.40 -7.33 10.74
N ILE A 437 10.71 -6.41 10.05
CA ILE A 437 11.27 -5.77 8.84
C ILE A 437 12.22 -4.60 9.14
N LEU A 438 12.22 -4.06 10.35
CA LEU A 438 12.93 -2.82 10.71
C LEU A 438 14.42 -2.82 10.33
N PRO A 439 15.23 -3.87 10.58
CA PRO A 439 16.68 -3.82 10.32
C PRO A 439 17.03 -3.65 8.83
N LYS A 440 16.18 -4.14 7.92
CA LYS A 440 16.39 -4.10 6.46
C LYS A 440 15.29 -3.33 5.72
N ILE A 441 14.48 -2.52 6.40
CA ILE A 441 13.29 -1.86 5.82
C ILE A 441 13.60 -1.08 4.54
N GLN A 442 14.74 -0.37 4.49
CA GLN A 442 15.18 0.32 3.28
C GLN A 442 15.43 -0.65 2.11
N GLN A 443 16.04 -1.81 2.38
CA GLN A 443 16.37 -2.82 1.36
C GLN A 443 15.10 -3.48 0.81
N TYR A 444 14.14 -3.83 1.67
CA TYR A 444 12.84 -4.36 1.22
C TYR A 444 12.05 -3.36 0.38
N MET A 445 12.02 -2.08 0.77
CA MET A 445 11.37 -1.03 -0.02
C MET A 445 12.05 -0.85 -1.39
N ILE A 446 13.38 -0.91 -1.45
CA ILE A 446 14.13 -0.89 -2.72
C ILE A 446 13.84 -2.14 -3.56
N ALA A 447 13.77 -3.33 -2.96
CA ALA A 447 13.47 -4.58 -3.66
C ALA A 447 12.08 -4.54 -4.32
N LEU A 448 11.03 -4.17 -3.58
CA LEU A 448 9.68 -3.99 -4.14
C LEU A 448 9.65 -2.97 -5.28
N LEU A 449 10.35 -1.83 -5.14
CA LEU A 449 10.39 -0.80 -6.20
C LEU A 449 11.22 -1.23 -7.42
N LYS A 450 12.28 -2.04 -7.24
CA LYS A 450 13.03 -2.65 -8.34
C LYS A 450 12.14 -3.60 -9.14
N ILE A 451 11.41 -4.50 -8.48
CA ILE A 451 10.50 -5.44 -9.14
C ILE A 451 9.39 -4.67 -9.88
N LEU A 452 8.79 -3.64 -9.24
CA LEU A 452 7.80 -2.76 -9.85
C LEU A 452 8.32 -1.99 -11.07
N LEU A 453 9.60 -1.61 -11.08
CA LEU A 453 10.26 -0.95 -12.21
C LEU A 453 10.44 -1.90 -13.41
N VAL A 454 10.80 -3.16 -13.18
CA VAL A 454 10.93 -4.18 -14.24
C VAL A 454 9.54 -4.59 -14.78
N ALA A 455 8.53 -4.66 -13.90
CA ALA A 455 7.15 -4.95 -14.30
C ALA A 455 6.43 -3.75 -14.96
N SER A 456 6.95 -2.54 -14.88
CA SER A 456 6.33 -1.37 -15.53
C SER A 456 6.57 -1.38 -17.05
N PRO A 457 5.58 -1.05 -17.91
CA PRO A 457 5.74 -1.16 -19.36
C PRO A 457 6.85 -0.24 -19.89
N THR A 458 7.99 -0.77 -20.34
CA THR A 458 9.11 0.05 -20.82
C THR A 458 9.12 0.24 -22.33
N THR A 459 9.42 1.45 -22.80
CA THR A 459 9.59 1.74 -24.25
C THR A 459 11.00 1.42 -24.78
N LYS A 460 11.92 0.92 -23.94
CA LYS A 460 13.29 0.53 -24.30
C LYS A 460 13.73 -0.67 -23.47
N SER A 461 14.04 -1.78 -24.13
CA SER A 461 14.35 -3.10 -23.57
C SER A 461 15.80 -3.25 -23.06
N LYS A 462 16.25 -2.38 -22.15
CA LYS A 462 17.66 -2.35 -21.68
C LYS A 462 17.85 -2.10 -20.17
N THR A 463 17.03 -2.72 -19.33
CA THR A 463 17.27 -2.77 -17.87
C THR A 463 16.82 -4.10 -17.28
N GLU A 464 17.57 -5.17 -17.55
CA GLU A 464 17.40 -6.46 -16.87
C GLU A 464 18.68 -6.76 -16.08
N SER A 465 18.53 -6.76 -14.75
CA SER A 465 19.54 -7.28 -13.81
C SER A 465 19.09 -8.61 -13.18
N PHE A 466 17.82 -8.96 -13.36
CA PHE A 466 17.17 -10.21 -12.97
C PHE A 466 15.91 -10.38 -13.83
N ASN A 467 15.46 -11.62 -14.02
CA ASN A 467 14.35 -11.96 -14.91
C ASN A 467 13.06 -12.21 -14.10
N ILE A 468 12.04 -11.36 -14.27
CA ILE A 468 10.74 -11.55 -13.59
C ILE A 468 9.77 -12.49 -14.32
N LEU A 469 10.18 -13.00 -15.50
CA LEU A 469 9.35 -13.81 -16.42
C LEU A 469 9.84 -15.26 -16.55
N VAL A 470 10.60 -15.79 -15.58
CA VAL A 470 11.14 -17.16 -15.59
C VAL A 470 10.05 -18.22 -15.87
N GLU A 471 8.83 -18.05 -15.32
CA GLU A 471 7.68 -18.95 -15.54
C GLU A 471 7.07 -18.88 -16.95
N VAL A 472 7.37 -17.83 -17.71
CA VAL A 472 6.76 -17.52 -19.01
C VAL A 472 7.74 -17.75 -20.17
N LEU A 473 9.04 -17.90 -19.88
CA LEU A 473 10.02 -18.24 -20.91
C LEU A 473 9.80 -19.67 -21.42
N PRO A 474 9.84 -19.88 -22.76
CA PRO A 474 9.67 -21.21 -23.33
C PRO A 474 10.86 -22.11 -22.97
N LYS A 475 10.60 -23.16 -22.17
CA LYS A 475 11.60 -24.17 -21.74
C LYS A 475 12.15 -25.02 -22.90
N ALA A 476 11.62 -24.88 -24.12
CA ALA A 476 12.06 -25.59 -25.34
C ALA A 476 11.83 -24.73 -26.60
N ASN A 477 12.53 -25.06 -27.70
CA ASN A 477 12.48 -24.37 -29.00
C ASN A 477 11.15 -24.60 -29.77
N ALA A 478 10.01 -24.22 -29.17
CA ALA A 478 8.68 -24.46 -29.71
C ALA A 478 8.27 -23.37 -30.73
N SER A 479 8.39 -23.70 -32.02
CA SER A 479 8.37 -22.76 -33.14
C SER A 479 6.99 -22.48 -33.76
N THR A 480 5.94 -22.37 -32.96
CA THR A 480 4.58 -22.06 -33.45
C THR A 480 4.13 -20.65 -33.05
N MET A 481 3.71 -19.83 -34.02
CA MET A 481 3.24 -18.45 -33.80
C MET A 481 2.18 -18.32 -32.68
N ARG A 482 1.29 -19.31 -32.54
CA ARG A 482 0.28 -19.37 -31.47
C ARG A 482 0.89 -19.50 -30.07
N GLN A 483 1.99 -20.25 -29.91
CA GLN A 483 2.71 -20.35 -28.63
C GLN A 483 3.44 -19.05 -28.33
N THR A 484 4.09 -18.43 -29.33
CA THR A 484 4.74 -17.12 -29.18
C THR A 484 3.75 -16.03 -28.74
N LEU A 485 2.53 -16.01 -29.31
CA LEU A 485 1.46 -15.12 -28.90
C LEU A 485 0.97 -15.41 -27.47
N LYS A 486 0.79 -16.70 -27.10
CA LYS A 486 0.39 -17.10 -25.75
C LYS A 486 1.40 -16.63 -24.70
N VAL A 487 2.69 -16.83 -24.97
CA VAL A 487 3.83 -16.36 -24.16
C VAL A 487 3.84 -14.83 -24.04
N ALA A 488 3.64 -14.09 -25.14
CA ALA A 488 3.65 -12.64 -25.12
C ALA A 488 2.48 -12.03 -24.31
N VAL A 489 1.28 -12.60 -24.42
CA VAL A 489 0.10 -12.18 -23.64
C VAL A 489 0.30 -12.50 -22.16
N ASP A 490 0.75 -13.72 -21.83
CA ASP A 490 0.94 -14.11 -20.45
C ASP A 490 2.10 -13.34 -19.78
N ALA A 491 3.12 -12.93 -20.54
CA ALA A 491 4.21 -12.09 -20.04
C ALA A 491 3.74 -10.69 -19.62
N GLU A 492 2.79 -10.08 -20.33
CA GLU A 492 2.22 -8.80 -19.90
C GLU A 492 1.23 -8.99 -18.73
N ARG A 493 0.44 -10.07 -18.75
CA ARG A 493 -0.41 -10.48 -17.62
C ARG A 493 0.38 -10.66 -16.32
N HIS A 494 1.53 -11.35 -16.37
CA HIS A 494 2.43 -11.50 -15.22
C HIS A 494 2.91 -10.15 -14.68
N LYS A 495 3.24 -9.19 -15.56
CA LYS A 495 3.61 -7.83 -15.14
C LYS A 495 2.45 -7.09 -14.48
N GLU A 496 1.24 -7.14 -15.04
CA GLU A 496 0.06 -6.52 -14.43
C GLU A 496 -0.20 -7.07 -13.01
N ILE A 497 -0.14 -8.39 -12.84
CA ILE A 497 -0.33 -9.08 -11.54
C ILE A 497 0.78 -8.72 -10.53
N ILE A 498 2.04 -8.59 -10.98
CA ILE A 498 3.15 -8.14 -10.12
C ILE A 498 2.93 -6.67 -9.68
N VAL A 499 2.52 -5.79 -10.60
CA VAL A 499 2.20 -4.39 -10.29
C VAL A 499 1.05 -4.32 -9.29
N GLU A 500 0.00 -5.10 -9.51
CA GLU A 500 -1.18 -5.21 -8.65
C GLU A 500 -0.77 -5.54 -7.20
N ALA A 501 -0.07 -6.66 -7.03
CA ALA A 501 0.38 -7.15 -5.73
C ALA A 501 1.30 -6.15 -5.01
N ILE A 502 2.30 -5.58 -5.69
CA ILE A 502 3.20 -4.59 -5.08
C ILE A 502 2.45 -3.31 -4.70
N SER A 503 1.52 -2.85 -5.55
CA SER A 503 0.70 -1.66 -5.25
C SER A 503 -0.16 -1.88 -4.01
N ALA A 504 -0.69 -3.09 -3.81
CA ALA A 504 -1.49 -3.43 -2.66
C ALA A 504 -0.64 -3.58 -1.39
N ILE A 505 0.50 -4.30 -1.44
CA ILE A 505 1.46 -4.43 -0.33
C ILE A 505 1.88 -3.05 0.18
N LEU A 506 2.35 -2.17 -0.71
CA LEU A 506 2.80 -0.84 -0.34
C LEU A 506 1.67 0.00 0.25
N LEU A 507 0.45 -0.10 -0.27
CA LEU A 507 -0.69 0.66 0.24
C LEU A 507 -1.18 0.17 1.60
N LEU A 508 -1.24 -1.15 1.81
CA LEU A 508 -1.64 -1.78 3.07
C LEU A 508 -0.66 -1.44 4.18
N LEU A 509 0.65 -1.62 3.96
CA LEU A 509 1.68 -1.28 4.95
C LEU A 509 1.68 0.21 5.28
N LEU A 510 1.61 1.10 4.27
CA LEU A 510 1.46 2.55 4.49
C LEU A 510 0.14 2.93 5.16
N LYS A 511 -0.86 2.04 5.27
CA LYS A 511 -2.08 2.26 6.05
C LYS A 511 -1.94 1.71 7.47
N HIS A 512 -1.56 0.44 7.63
CA HIS A 512 -1.40 -0.23 8.92
C HIS A 512 -0.36 0.46 9.79
N PHE A 513 0.86 0.69 9.29
CA PHE A 513 1.87 1.45 10.03
C PHE A 513 1.38 2.86 10.41
N LYS A 514 0.48 3.48 9.62
CA LYS A 514 -0.04 4.81 9.95
C LYS A 514 -1.13 4.80 11.04
N VAL A 515 -1.87 3.71 11.15
CA VAL A 515 -2.84 3.52 12.25
C VAL A 515 -2.07 3.16 13.52
N ASN A 516 -1.13 2.23 13.42
CA ASN A 516 -0.32 1.75 14.53
C ASN A 516 0.61 2.84 15.10
N HIS A 517 1.53 3.40 14.30
CA HIS A 517 2.25 4.63 14.68
C HIS A 517 2.74 5.50 13.52
N ILE A 518 2.36 6.78 13.51
CA ILE A 518 2.73 7.77 12.49
C ILE A 518 4.23 7.80 12.12
N LEU A 519 5.16 7.55 13.06
CA LEU A 519 6.59 7.50 12.76
C LEU A 519 7.03 6.21 12.04
N GLN A 520 6.35 5.07 12.24
CA GLN A 520 6.54 3.86 11.42
C GLN A 520 6.11 4.13 9.97
N PHE A 521 4.97 4.82 9.79
CA PHE A 521 4.52 5.27 8.48
C PHE A 521 5.52 6.23 7.82
N GLU A 522 6.04 7.23 8.55
CA GLU A 522 7.03 8.15 7.97
C GLU A 522 8.37 7.46 7.70
N HIS A 523 8.78 6.47 8.49
CA HIS A 523 9.98 5.67 8.21
C HIS A 523 9.86 4.92 6.87
N MET A 524 8.75 4.20 6.66
CA MET A 524 8.48 3.54 5.38
C MET A 524 8.35 4.56 4.23
N ALA A 525 7.60 5.65 4.44
CA ALA A 525 7.36 6.67 3.41
C ALA A 525 8.64 7.40 2.99
N GLN A 526 9.51 7.73 3.93
CA GLN A 526 10.79 8.37 3.66
C GLN A 526 11.73 7.44 2.87
N ASN A 527 11.80 6.15 3.24
CA ASN A 527 12.54 5.14 2.48
C ASN A 527 12.03 5.00 1.03
N LEU A 528 10.71 4.97 0.82
CA LEU A 528 10.11 4.95 -0.52
C LEU A 528 10.45 6.20 -1.34
N VAL A 529 10.43 7.39 -0.74
CA VAL A 529 10.75 8.65 -1.44
C VAL A 529 12.22 8.68 -1.87
N PHE A 530 13.15 8.31 -0.99
CA PHE A 530 14.58 8.23 -1.33
C PHE A 530 14.89 7.11 -2.35
N ALA A 531 14.13 6.01 -2.33
CA ALA A 531 14.21 4.95 -3.35
C ALA A 531 13.51 5.31 -4.68
N ASN A 532 13.22 6.60 -4.95
CA ASN A 532 12.63 7.09 -6.20
C ASN A 532 11.21 6.56 -6.52
N CYS A 533 10.41 6.23 -5.51
CA CYS A 533 9.02 5.78 -5.71
C CYS A 533 8.14 6.80 -6.46
N ILE A 534 8.30 8.11 -6.17
CA ILE A 534 7.52 9.19 -6.81
C ILE A 534 7.66 9.19 -8.35
N PRO A 535 8.88 9.34 -8.93
CA PRO A 535 9.04 9.31 -10.38
C PRO A 535 8.70 7.93 -11.00
N LEU A 536 8.89 6.83 -10.28
CA LEU A 536 8.46 5.50 -10.74
C LEU A 536 6.94 5.41 -10.93
N ILE A 537 6.15 5.83 -9.92
CA ILE A 537 4.68 5.87 -10.02
C ILE A 537 4.23 6.77 -11.17
N LEU A 538 4.84 7.95 -11.32
CA LEU A 538 4.50 8.87 -12.41
C LEU A 538 4.84 8.30 -13.80
N LYS A 539 5.97 7.59 -13.93
CA LYS A 539 6.34 6.86 -15.14
C LYS A 539 5.31 5.78 -15.45
N HIS A 540 4.95 4.95 -14.47
CA HIS A 540 3.95 3.90 -14.60
C HIS A 540 2.58 4.45 -15.06
N LEU A 541 2.04 5.45 -14.35
CA LEU A 541 0.79 6.11 -14.72
C LEU A 541 0.86 6.73 -16.13
N ASN A 542 1.99 7.32 -16.53
CA ASN A 542 2.13 7.88 -17.87
C ASN A 542 2.01 6.83 -18.99
N GLN A 543 2.44 5.60 -18.73
CA GLN A 543 2.54 4.53 -19.73
C GLN A 543 1.28 3.66 -19.77
N ASN A 544 0.72 3.28 -18.61
CA ASN A 544 -0.41 2.34 -18.55
C ASN A 544 -1.80 2.93 -18.88
N LEU A 545 -1.97 4.25 -18.89
CA LEU A 545 -3.27 4.88 -19.21
C LEU A 545 -3.81 4.56 -20.61
N VAL A 546 -2.95 4.16 -21.54
CA VAL A 546 -3.36 3.71 -22.88
C VAL A 546 -3.82 2.24 -22.82
N ASN A 547 -3.12 1.40 -22.07
CA ASN A 547 -3.40 -0.04 -21.96
C ASN A 547 -4.71 -0.32 -21.21
N VAL A 548 -5.01 0.44 -20.15
CA VAL A 548 -6.23 0.32 -19.33
C VAL A 548 -7.53 0.40 -20.16
N LEU A 549 -7.52 1.12 -21.29
CA LEU A 549 -8.67 1.32 -22.19
C LEU A 549 -8.59 0.48 -23.48
N ALA A 550 -7.55 -0.32 -23.67
CA ALA A 550 -7.24 -0.97 -24.94
C ALA A 550 -7.32 -2.51 -24.89
N VAL A 551 -7.82 -3.08 -23.79
CA VAL A 551 -8.08 -4.51 -23.70
C VAL A 551 -9.23 -4.85 -24.65
N LYS A 552 -8.95 -5.69 -25.64
CA LYS A 552 -9.97 -6.51 -26.28
C LYS A 552 -9.83 -7.89 -25.66
N ASP A 553 -10.85 -8.36 -24.94
CA ASP A 553 -10.89 -9.72 -24.42
C ASP A 553 -11.15 -10.72 -25.56
N SER A 554 -10.12 -10.92 -26.38
CA SER A 554 -10.13 -11.90 -27.46
C SER A 554 -9.76 -13.29 -26.93
N GLY A 555 -10.69 -13.91 -26.20
CA GLY A 555 -10.74 -15.36 -26.01
C GLY A 555 -9.67 -15.99 -25.11
N THR A 556 -9.15 -15.27 -24.10
CA THR A 556 -8.14 -15.81 -23.17
C THR A 556 -8.69 -16.47 -21.92
N GLU A 557 -9.98 -16.31 -21.59
CA GLU A 557 -10.61 -16.86 -20.37
C GLU A 557 -10.44 -18.38 -20.25
N ASN A 558 -10.57 -19.11 -21.37
CA ASN A 558 -10.33 -20.55 -21.45
C ASN A 558 -8.87 -21.01 -21.19
N LEU A 559 -7.97 -20.08 -20.85
CA LEU A 559 -6.57 -20.36 -20.48
C LEU A 559 -6.29 -20.20 -18.98
N GLU A 560 -7.18 -19.53 -18.23
CA GLU A 560 -7.05 -19.37 -16.78
C GLU A 560 -7.49 -20.65 -16.04
N PHE A 561 -6.84 -20.94 -14.91
CA PHE A 561 -7.34 -21.95 -13.96
C PHE A 561 -8.59 -21.38 -13.25
N PRO A 562 -9.69 -22.14 -13.09
CA PRO A 562 -9.83 -23.58 -13.36
C PRO A 562 -10.33 -23.94 -14.76
N ALA A 563 -10.83 -22.96 -15.55
CA ALA A 563 -11.46 -23.17 -16.84
C ALA A 563 -10.58 -24.00 -17.80
N CYS A 564 -9.26 -23.78 -17.80
CA CYS A 564 -8.31 -24.51 -18.65
C CYS A 564 -8.19 -26.01 -18.35
N VAL A 565 -8.71 -26.49 -17.20
CA VAL A 565 -8.72 -27.91 -16.83
C VAL A 565 -10.12 -28.52 -16.79
N LEU A 566 -11.16 -27.72 -16.48
CA LEU A 566 -12.55 -28.16 -16.51
C LEU A 566 -13.13 -28.22 -17.94
N ASN A 567 -12.82 -27.23 -18.78
CA ASN A 567 -13.34 -27.16 -20.14
C ASN A 567 -12.54 -28.09 -21.07
N LYS A 568 -13.15 -29.21 -21.48
CA LYS A 568 -12.66 -30.09 -22.56
C LYS A 568 -12.68 -29.38 -23.94
N PHE A 569 -11.75 -28.44 -24.16
CA PHE A 569 -11.41 -27.80 -25.45
C PHE A 569 -12.57 -27.50 -26.44
N ASN A 570 -13.72 -27.04 -25.95
CA ASN A 570 -14.77 -26.51 -26.84
C ASN A 570 -14.46 -25.07 -27.24
N ILE A 571 -13.61 -24.94 -28.26
CA ILE A 571 -13.38 -23.69 -28.98
C ILE A 571 -14.62 -23.43 -29.85
N LEU A 572 -15.21 -22.23 -29.74
CA LEU A 572 -16.41 -21.70 -30.43
C LEU A 572 -17.75 -21.83 -29.66
N SER A 573 -17.98 -20.89 -28.75
CA SER A 573 -19.28 -20.20 -28.67
C SER A 573 -19.01 -18.72 -28.41
N HIS A 574 -18.95 -17.92 -29.48
CA HIS A 574 -18.87 -16.46 -29.39
C HIS A 574 -20.29 -15.92 -29.30
N ASP A 575 -20.70 -15.46 -28.11
CA ASP A 575 -21.95 -14.70 -27.92
C ASP A 575 -21.79 -13.70 -26.76
N ASP A 576 -20.65 -13.01 -26.72
CA ASP A 576 -20.36 -11.99 -25.71
C ASP A 576 -20.70 -10.58 -26.19
N LYS A 577 -21.43 -9.88 -25.33
CA LYS A 577 -22.00 -8.55 -25.55
C LYS A 577 -20.89 -7.50 -25.64
N GLU A 578 -21.12 -6.47 -26.46
CA GLU A 578 -20.24 -5.30 -26.63
C GLU A 578 -20.19 -4.40 -25.38
N ASN A 579 -19.71 -4.92 -24.25
CA ASN A 579 -19.34 -4.10 -23.10
C ASN A 579 -17.92 -3.53 -23.30
N PRO A 580 -17.64 -2.27 -22.91
CA PRO A 580 -16.30 -1.70 -22.99
C PRO A 580 -15.37 -2.40 -21.99
N THR A 581 -14.53 -3.29 -22.49
CA THR A 581 -13.59 -4.10 -21.72
C THR A 581 -12.38 -3.26 -21.25
N TYR A 582 -12.19 -3.20 -19.94
CA TYR A 582 -11.11 -2.47 -19.28
C TYR A 582 -10.34 -3.42 -18.35
N SER A 583 -9.01 -3.28 -18.22
CA SER A 583 -8.25 -4.13 -17.28
C SER A 583 -8.59 -3.75 -15.83
N TRP A 584 -9.31 -4.63 -15.12
CA TRP A 584 -9.60 -4.48 -13.69
C TRP A 584 -8.30 -4.32 -12.88
N ARG A 585 -7.29 -5.16 -13.18
CA ARG A 585 -5.96 -5.15 -12.55
C ARG A 585 -5.24 -3.81 -12.79
N GLY A 586 -5.35 -3.28 -14.02
CA GLY A 586 -4.82 -1.97 -14.40
C GLY A 586 -5.48 -0.80 -13.65
N ILE A 587 -6.81 -0.81 -13.50
CA ILE A 587 -7.54 0.22 -12.74
C ILE A 587 -7.21 0.14 -11.24
N PHE A 588 -7.29 -1.05 -10.64
CA PHE A 588 -6.94 -1.28 -9.24
C PHE A 588 -5.51 -0.80 -8.93
N SER A 589 -4.54 -1.18 -9.77
CA SER A 589 -3.15 -0.72 -9.68
C SER A 589 -3.03 0.81 -9.78
N CYS A 590 -3.70 1.44 -10.75
CA CYS A 590 -3.70 2.90 -10.89
C CYS A 590 -4.29 3.60 -9.66
N ILE A 591 -5.38 3.08 -9.09
CA ILE A 591 -5.99 3.59 -7.85
C ILE A 591 -4.99 3.48 -6.70
N ASN A 592 -4.36 2.31 -6.52
CA ASN A 592 -3.43 2.07 -5.42
C ASN A 592 -2.17 2.94 -5.50
N LEU A 593 -1.53 2.99 -6.66
CA LEU A 593 -0.35 3.83 -6.87
C LEU A 593 -0.68 5.33 -6.69
N THR A 594 -1.88 5.77 -7.10
CA THR A 594 -2.34 7.15 -6.86
C THR A 594 -2.62 7.41 -5.36
N ARG A 595 -3.17 6.43 -4.62
CA ARG A 595 -3.35 6.49 -3.15
C ARG A 595 -2.01 6.52 -2.40
N ILE A 596 -1.02 5.76 -2.84
CA ILE A 596 0.37 5.79 -2.33
C ILE A 596 0.97 7.17 -2.58
N LEU A 597 0.95 7.66 -3.82
CA LEU A 597 1.49 8.97 -4.16
C LEU A 597 0.85 10.10 -3.36
N GLN A 598 -0.47 10.01 -3.12
CA GLN A 598 -1.20 10.93 -2.26
C GLN A 598 -0.73 10.83 -0.79
N LYS A 599 -0.53 9.63 -0.25
CA LYS A 599 0.01 9.42 1.11
C LYS A 599 1.42 9.99 1.28
N LEU A 600 2.32 9.79 0.32
CA LEU A 600 3.71 10.27 0.39
C LEU A 600 3.79 11.80 0.37
N THR A 601 2.92 12.47 -0.40
CA THR A 601 3.01 13.92 -0.68
C THR A 601 2.05 14.80 0.13
N LYS A 602 1.00 14.22 0.73
CA LYS A 602 0.00 14.98 1.51
C LYS A 602 0.66 15.78 2.65
N TRP A 603 0.49 17.10 2.62
CA TRP A 603 1.04 18.03 3.62
C TRP A 603 2.57 18.02 3.73
N ARG A 604 3.29 17.61 2.69
CA ARG A 604 4.76 17.67 2.62
C ARG A 604 5.18 18.59 1.46
N PRO A 605 5.41 19.90 1.70
CA PRO A 605 5.74 20.86 0.65
C PRO A 605 6.93 20.42 -0.22
N SER A 606 7.97 19.88 0.41
CA SER A 606 9.13 19.21 -0.21
C SER A 606 8.72 18.19 -1.29
N ARG A 607 7.93 17.19 -0.90
CA ARG A 607 7.49 16.08 -1.75
C ARG A 607 6.42 16.54 -2.78
N ILE A 608 5.68 17.61 -2.51
CA ILE A 608 4.79 18.26 -3.49
C ILE A 608 5.63 19.00 -4.55
N MET A 609 6.71 19.69 -4.17
CA MET A 609 7.61 20.33 -5.13
C MET A 609 8.25 19.28 -6.06
N MET A 610 8.61 18.09 -5.55
CA MET A 610 9.05 16.98 -6.40
C MET A 610 8.02 16.61 -7.48
N LEU A 611 6.72 16.58 -7.18
CA LEU A 611 5.66 16.35 -8.18
C LEU A 611 5.63 17.39 -9.30
N VAL A 612 5.97 18.65 -8.98
CA VAL A 612 6.04 19.77 -9.93
C VAL A 612 7.31 19.64 -10.80
N VAL A 613 8.46 19.36 -10.18
CA VAL A 613 9.74 19.12 -10.85
C VAL A 613 9.64 17.94 -11.83
N PHE A 614 9.03 16.84 -11.43
CA PHE A 614 8.78 15.67 -12.29
C PHE A 614 7.63 15.87 -13.31
N LYS A 615 7.08 17.09 -13.44
CA LYS A 615 6.02 17.44 -14.40
C LYS A 615 4.80 16.50 -14.30
N SER A 616 4.35 16.20 -13.08
CA SER A 616 3.24 15.25 -12.88
C SER A 616 1.89 15.77 -13.40
N ALA A 617 1.62 17.08 -13.34
CA ALA A 617 0.29 17.62 -13.67
C ALA A 617 -0.21 17.26 -15.10
N PRO A 618 0.59 17.29 -16.18
CA PRO A 618 0.22 16.72 -17.49
C PRO A 618 -0.04 15.20 -17.53
N ILE A 619 0.55 14.42 -16.63
CA ILE A 619 0.28 12.98 -16.49
C ILE A 619 -1.08 12.79 -15.80
N LEU A 620 -1.27 13.47 -14.65
CA LEU A 620 -2.52 13.43 -13.89
C LEU A 620 -3.71 13.99 -14.70
N LYS A 621 -3.52 15.05 -15.52
CA LYS A 621 -4.55 15.57 -16.45
C LYS A 621 -5.01 14.51 -17.46
N ARG A 622 -4.11 13.67 -17.97
CA ARG A 622 -4.49 12.56 -18.86
C ARG A 622 -5.17 11.43 -18.10
N ALA A 623 -4.72 11.14 -16.88
CA ALA A 623 -5.35 10.12 -16.03
C ALA A 623 -6.82 10.45 -15.69
N LEU A 624 -7.15 11.74 -15.53
CA LEU A 624 -8.53 12.19 -15.29
C LEU A 624 -9.53 11.86 -16.41
N LYS A 625 -9.08 11.42 -17.59
CA LYS A 625 -9.96 10.97 -18.69
C LYS A 625 -10.65 9.63 -18.39
N LEU A 626 -10.07 8.82 -17.51
CA LEU A 626 -10.74 7.66 -16.95
C LEU A 626 -11.86 8.14 -16.02
N LYS A 627 -13.11 7.83 -16.37
CA LYS A 627 -14.31 8.18 -15.60
C LYS A 627 -14.57 7.12 -14.52
N GLU A 628 -13.63 6.98 -13.59
CA GLU A 628 -13.80 6.21 -12.35
C GLU A 628 -13.62 7.16 -11.16
N GLU A 629 -14.55 7.10 -10.21
CA GLU A 629 -14.72 8.13 -9.18
C GLU A 629 -13.54 8.20 -8.18
N THR A 630 -13.06 7.05 -7.75
CA THR A 630 -12.00 6.91 -6.74
C THR A 630 -10.69 7.46 -7.27
N LEU A 631 -10.29 7.04 -8.47
CA LEU A 631 -9.11 7.48 -9.19
C LEU A 631 -9.21 8.98 -9.44
N GLN A 632 -10.32 9.48 -10.00
CA GLN A 632 -10.49 10.91 -10.22
C GLN A 632 -10.39 11.71 -8.90
N LEU A 633 -10.97 11.24 -7.80
CA LEU A 633 -10.86 11.88 -6.49
C LEU A 633 -9.40 11.95 -6.00
N TYR A 634 -8.62 10.87 -6.12
CA TYR A 634 -7.21 10.85 -5.70
C TYR A 634 -6.29 11.64 -6.65
N LEU A 635 -6.56 11.64 -7.96
CA LEU A 635 -5.88 12.51 -8.94
C LEU A 635 -6.13 14.00 -8.65
N LEU A 636 -7.37 14.40 -8.37
CA LEU A 636 -7.70 15.78 -8.01
C LEU A 636 -7.04 16.19 -6.67
N LYS A 637 -6.98 15.28 -5.68
CA LYS A 637 -6.24 15.48 -4.42
C LYS A 637 -4.72 15.69 -4.63
N LEU A 638 -4.14 15.16 -5.71
CA LEU A 638 -2.72 15.36 -6.09
C LEU A 638 -2.49 16.64 -6.90
N ILE A 639 -3.45 17.04 -7.74
CA ILE A 639 -3.35 18.28 -8.53
C ILE A 639 -3.59 19.51 -7.64
N LYS A 640 -4.56 19.46 -6.70
CA LYS A 640 -4.91 20.56 -5.78
C LYS A 640 -3.72 21.24 -5.09
N PRO A 641 -2.75 20.54 -4.47
CA PRO A 641 -1.60 21.22 -3.86
C PRO A 641 -0.61 21.79 -4.88
N GLN A 642 -0.51 21.22 -6.09
CA GLN A 642 0.42 21.67 -7.13
C GLN A 642 0.03 23.01 -7.77
N THR A 643 -1.26 23.39 -7.75
CA THR A 643 -1.76 24.60 -8.42
C THR A 643 -1.10 25.89 -7.94
N ARG A 644 -0.58 25.90 -6.70
CA ARG A 644 0.19 27.01 -6.12
C ARG A 644 1.44 27.32 -6.95
N TYR A 645 2.16 26.26 -7.34
CA TYR A 645 3.43 26.32 -8.08
C TYR A 645 3.24 26.39 -9.61
N LEU A 646 2.12 25.88 -10.15
CA LEU A 646 1.84 25.88 -11.60
C LEU A 646 1.47 27.27 -12.18
N GLY A 647 1.24 28.26 -11.31
CA GLY A 647 1.05 29.67 -11.70
C GLY A 647 -0.29 30.00 -12.38
N ARG A 648 -0.51 31.29 -12.65
CA ARG A 648 -1.81 31.82 -13.13
C ARG A 648 -2.21 31.32 -14.52
N ASN A 649 -1.24 31.15 -15.44
CA ASN A 649 -1.53 30.75 -16.83
C ASN A 649 -2.06 29.31 -16.91
N TRP A 650 -1.51 28.39 -16.12
CA TRP A 650 -2.00 27.01 -16.05
C TRP A 650 -3.43 26.94 -15.52
N ARG A 651 -3.76 27.75 -14.49
CA ARG A 651 -5.12 27.82 -13.92
C ARG A 651 -6.15 28.31 -14.94
N LYS A 652 -5.80 29.32 -15.75
CA LYS A 652 -6.65 29.81 -16.85
C LYS A 652 -6.93 28.73 -17.91
N SER A 653 -5.91 27.98 -18.35
CA SER A 653 -6.07 26.94 -19.37
C SER A 653 -6.63 25.61 -18.87
N ASN A 654 -6.76 25.42 -17.55
CA ASN A 654 -7.28 24.18 -16.94
C ASN A 654 -8.46 24.44 -16.01
N MET A 655 -9.27 25.46 -16.31
CA MET A 655 -10.41 25.86 -15.47
C MET A 655 -11.39 24.71 -15.18
N LYS A 656 -11.63 23.80 -16.14
CA LYS A 656 -12.43 22.58 -15.92
C LYS A 656 -11.90 21.73 -14.75
N ILE A 657 -10.57 21.57 -14.64
CA ILE A 657 -9.93 20.84 -13.55
C ILE A 657 -10.04 21.62 -12.24
N VAL A 658 -9.85 22.94 -12.25
CA VAL A 658 -10.03 23.81 -11.07
C VAL A 658 -11.47 23.69 -10.52
N SER A 659 -12.48 23.70 -11.39
CA SER A 659 -13.89 23.47 -11.02
C SER A 659 -14.13 22.06 -10.49
N MET A 660 -13.54 21.02 -11.11
CA MET A 660 -13.64 19.64 -10.58
C MET A 660 -12.99 19.50 -9.20
N ILE A 661 -11.85 20.16 -8.94
CA ILE A 661 -11.25 20.21 -7.60
C ILE A 661 -12.22 20.88 -6.62
N TYR A 662 -12.84 21.99 -7.01
CA TYR A 662 -13.81 22.69 -6.16
C TYR A 662 -15.06 21.85 -5.82
N GLN A 663 -15.54 21.06 -6.78
CA GLN A 663 -16.73 20.23 -6.61
C GLN A 663 -16.47 18.93 -5.84
N ARG A 664 -15.33 18.26 -6.08
CA ARG A 664 -15.07 16.89 -5.61
C ARG A 664 -14.04 16.76 -4.50
N VAL A 665 -13.24 17.79 -4.20
CA VAL A 665 -12.20 17.74 -3.15
C VAL A 665 -12.55 18.65 -1.98
N ARG A 666 -12.68 18.07 -0.78
CA ARG A 666 -12.95 18.82 0.47
C ARG A 666 -11.96 19.99 0.67
N HIS A 667 -12.50 21.13 1.10
CA HIS A 667 -11.74 22.35 1.39
C HIS A 667 -11.57 22.58 2.90
N HIS A 668 -10.54 23.35 3.23
CA HIS A 668 -10.30 23.90 4.57
C HIS A 668 -10.74 25.37 4.58
N LEU A 669 -10.94 25.98 5.76
CA LEU A 669 -11.35 27.40 5.81
C LEU A 669 -10.26 28.35 5.29
N ASN A 670 -8.98 28.02 5.51
CA ASN A 670 -7.82 28.82 5.09
C ASN A 670 -7.12 28.21 3.84
N ASP A 671 -7.88 27.63 2.92
CA ASP A 671 -7.35 26.83 1.80
C ASP A 671 -6.99 27.69 0.58
N ASP A 672 -5.86 28.39 0.64
CA ASP A 672 -5.40 29.34 -0.40
C ASP A 672 -4.91 28.70 -1.72
N TRP A 673 -5.15 27.41 -1.97
CA TRP A 673 -4.57 26.61 -3.07
C TRP A 673 -4.75 27.21 -4.49
N ALA A 674 -5.83 27.96 -4.73
CA ALA A 674 -6.12 28.56 -6.03
C ALA A 674 -5.46 29.95 -6.25
N TYR A 675 -5.10 30.65 -5.17
CA TYR A 675 -4.65 32.05 -5.21
C TYR A 675 -3.23 32.25 -4.70
N GLY A 676 -2.79 31.42 -3.74
CA GLY A 676 -1.42 31.38 -3.23
C GLY A 676 -0.39 31.19 -4.34
N VAL A 677 0.69 31.94 -4.22
CA VAL A 677 1.91 31.82 -5.00
C VAL A 677 3.02 31.64 -3.98
N ASP A 678 3.35 30.39 -3.67
CA ASP A 678 4.46 30.05 -2.78
C ASP A 678 5.76 30.27 -3.60
N GLN A 679 6.25 31.51 -3.60
CA GLN A 679 7.43 31.97 -4.35
C GLN A 679 8.73 31.90 -3.54
N ASP A 680 8.61 31.87 -2.21
CA ASP A 680 9.74 32.09 -1.29
C ASP A 680 10.37 30.79 -0.75
N SER A 681 9.70 29.64 -0.89
CA SER A 681 10.14 28.35 -0.32
C SER A 681 11.32 27.77 -1.09
N GLN A 682 12.49 27.72 -0.46
CA GLN A 682 13.76 27.43 -1.13
C GLN A 682 14.05 25.92 -1.19
N PRO A 683 14.83 25.45 -2.18
CA PRO A 683 15.13 24.02 -2.33
C PRO A 683 15.81 23.37 -1.12
N TRP A 684 16.54 24.14 -0.31
CA TRP A 684 17.29 23.66 0.85
C TRP A 684 16.45 23.54 2.13
N ASP A 685 15.39 24.34 2.30
CA ASP A 685 14.49 24.30 3.47
C ASP A 685 13.92 22.88 3.67
N TYR A 686 13.64 22.22 2.55
CA TYR A 686 13.13 20.85 2.46
C TYR A 686 14.12 19.76 2.91
N GLN A 687 15.43 20.01 2.87
CA GLN A 687 16.44 19.04 3.33
C GLN A 687 16.49 19.01 4.85
N VAL A 688 16.31 20.17 5.50
CA VAL A 688 16.22 20.28 6.96
C VAL A 688 14.98 19.52 7.47
N GLU A 689 13.80 19.76 6.88
CA GLU A 689 12.56 19.05 7.28
C GLU A 689 12.67 17.52 7.21
N GLU A 690 13.31 16.96 6.17
CA GLU A 690 13.49 15.51 6.03
C GLU A 690 14.58 14.96 6.98
N SER A 691 15.60 15.77 7.30
CA SER A 691 16.63 15.43 8.29
C SER A 691 16.07 15.39 9.71
N ASP A 692 15.29 16.41 10.10
CA ASP A 692 14.62 16.48 11.41
C ASP A 692 13.60 15.34 11.57
N LEU A 693 12.92 14.96 10.49
CA LEU A 693 12.02 13.81 10.47
C LEU A 693 12.78 12.50 10.69
N ARG A 694 13.94 12.32 10.03
CA ARG A 694 14.80 11.15 10.23
C ARG A 694 15.27 11.03 11.68
N ALA A 695 15.74 12.13 12.28
CA ALA A 695 16.17 12.15 13.68
C ALA A 695 15.03 11.79 14.66
N GLN A 696 13.79 12.21 14.38
CA GLN A 696 12.61 11.79 15.17
C GLN A 696 12.30 10.29 15.02
N ILE A 697 12.39 9.76 13.79
CA ILE A 697 12.18 8.33 13.51
C ILE A 697 13.24 7.47 14.21
N GLU A 698 14.50 7.87 14.14
CA GLU A 698 15.62 7.17 14.77
C GLU A 698 15.48 7.14 16.29
N ARG A 699 15.17 8.28 16.93
CA ARG A 699 14.91 8.33 18.38
C ARG A 699 13.75 7.43 18.79
N PHE A 700 12.64 7.46 18.05
CA PHE A 700 11.48 6.59 18.28
C PHE A 700 11.83 5.11 18.16
N ASN A 701 12.54 4.71 17.09
CA ASN A 701 12.92 3.33 16.86
C ASN A 701 13.93 2.85 17.92
N ASN A 702 14.94 3.65 18.26
CA ASN A 702 15.95 3.28 19.25
C ASN A 702 15.34 3.13 20.65
N ARG A 703 14.36 3.98 21.01
CA ARG A 703 13.63 3.93 22.28
C ARG A 703 12.76 2.67 22.43
N ARG A 704 12.22 2.14 21.33
CA ARG A 704 11.33 0.96 21.33
C ARG A 704 12.04 -0.36 21.06
N TYR A 705 12.76 -0.45 19.94
CA TYR A 705 13.20 -1.72 19.34
C TYR A 705 14.70 -1.99 19.49
N SER A 706 15.48 -1.11 20.10
CA SER A 706 16.91 -1.37 20.27
C SER A 706 17.15 -2.31 21.46
N ASP A 707 17.90 -3.38 21.21
CA ASP A 707 18.40 -4.31 22.24
C ASP A 707 19.27 -3.60 23.29
N LEU A 708 19.76 -2.40 22.95
CA LEU A 708 20.53 -1.47 23.77
C LEU A 708 19.85 -0.97 25.05
N LYS A 709 18.61 -1.38 25.36
CA LYS A 709 18.02 -1.23 26.71
C LYS A 709 18.91 -1.82 27.82
N SER A 710 19.86 -2.70 27.48
CA SER A 710 20.84 -3.26 28.42
C SER A 710 22.28 -2.72 28.30
N GLU A 711 22.65 -1.98 27.24
CA GLU A 711 24.09 -1.71 26.95
C GLU A 711 24.49 -0.24 26.73
N VAL A 712 23.67 0.65 26.15
CA VAL A 712 24.16 1.99 25.71
C VAL A 712 23.89 3.15 26.67
N LEU A 713 23.25 2.91 27.83
CA LEU A 713 23.04 3.95 28.83
C LEU A 713 23.41 3.53 30.27
N PRO A 714 24.68 3.24 30.58
CA PRO A 714 25.16 3.18 31.97
C PRO A 714 24.79 4.46 32.75
N ASP A 715 24.91 5.61 32.08
CA ASP A 715 24.69 6.95 32.66
C ASP A 715 23.21 7.33 32.87
N CYS A 716 22.26 6.53 32.39
CA CYS A 716 20.81 6.75 32.62
C CYS A 716 20.15 5.58 33.36
N LEU A 717 20.92 4.63 33.89
CA LEU A 717 20.44 3.76 34.97
C LEU A 717 20.28 4.60 36.25
N PRO A 718 19.32 4.27 37.14
CA PRO A 718 19.28 4.89 38.46
C PRO A 718 20.62 4.65 39.18
N TYR A 719 21.21 5.72 39.71
CA TYR A 719 22.53 5.66 40.35
C TYR A 719 22.54 4.62 41.48
N ASP A 720 23.57 3.78 41.51
CA ASP A 720 23.68 2.71 42.50
C ASP A 720 24.08 3.30 43.86
N ASN A 721 23.07 3.64 44.65
CA ASN A 721 23.23 4.21 46.00
C ASN A 721 23.65 3.17 47.05
N ASN A 722 23.90 1.90 46.68
CA ASN A 722 24.36 0.88 47.61
C ASN A 722 25.89 0.95 47.77
N TRP A 723 26.34 1.54 48.88
CA TRP A 723 27.76 1.68 49.23
C TRP A 723 28.54 0.36 49.19
N ILE A 724 27.91 -0.79 49.49
CA ILE A 724 28.56 -2.11 49.41
C ILE A 724 28.88 -2.46 47.95
N SER A 725 27.91 -2.25 47.04
CA SER A 725 28.07 -2.50 45.61
C SER A 725 29.18 -1.62 45.01
N VAL A 726 29.16 -0.32 45.33
CA VAL A 726 30.15 0.66 44.86
C VAL A 726 31.57 0.33 45.36
N LEU A 727 31.74 0.01 46.65
CA LEU A 727 33.05 -0.34 47.22
C LEU A 727 33.56 -1.73 46.79
N SER A 728 32.68 -2.61 46.30
CA SER A 728 33.05 -3.94 45.81
C SER A 728 33.52 -3.97 44.34
N LYS A 729 33.46 -2.84 43.62
CA LYS A 729 33.98 -2.73 42.25
C LYS A 729 35.47 -2.38 42.26
N GLU A 730 36.30 -3.26 41.69
CA GLU A 730 37.69 -2.94 41.38
C GLU A 730 37.75 -1.93 40.23
N ILE A 731 38.05 -0.67 40.55
CA ILE A 731 38.25 0.40 39.56
C ILE A 731 39.73 0.40 39.16
N GLN A 732 40.01 0.09 37.89
CA GLN A 732 41.36 0.21 37.35
C GLN A 732 41.66 1.68 37.00
N PHE A 733 42.54 2.30 37.80
CA PHE A 733 43.04 3.64 37.53
C PHE A 733 44.19 3.60 36.51
N ALA A 734 44.31 4.64 35.69
CA ALA A 734 45.45 4.78 34.78
C ALA A 734 46.77 4.99 35.56
N ASP A 735 47.86 4.35 35.14
CA ASP A 735 49.17 4.42 35.81
C ASP A 735 49.67 5.86 36.05
N ALA A 736 49.32 6.80 35.16
CA ALA A 736 49.66 8.21 35.30
C ALA A 736 48.89 8.89 36.46
N PHE A 737 47.63 8.50 36.69
CA PHE A 737 46.85 8.98 37.83
C PHE A 737 47.37 8.38 39.14
N ILE A 738 47.73 7.09 39.16
CA ILE A 738 48.30 6.43 40.34
C ILE A 738 49.62 7.11 40.76
N LYS A 739 50.49 7.45 39.79
CA LYS A 739 51.76 8.14 40.07
C LYS A 739 51.60 9.57 40.57
N ASN A 740 50.57 10.28 40.10
CA ASN A 740 50.35 11.69 40.43
C ASN A 740 49.19 11.89 41.43
N TYR A 741 48.81 10.83 42.15
CA TYR A 741 47.63 10.82 43.02
C TYR A 741 47.73 11.83 44.16
N GLU A 742 48.89 11.91 44.83
CA GLU A 742 49.14 12.88 45.90
C GLU A 742 49.03 14.33 45.41
N GLU A 743 49.63 14.64 44.25
CA GLU A 743 49.58 15.97 43.63
C GLU A 743 48.16 16.34 43.17
N TRP A 744 47.35 15.37 42.71
CA TRP A 744 45.94 15.59 42.44
C TRP A 744 45.14 15.87 43.72
N LEU A 745 45.41 15.13 44.81
CA LEU A 745 44.69 15.26 46.08
C LEU A 745 45.00 16.60 46.77
N GLU A 746 46.25 17.05 46.74
CA GLU A 746 46.68 18.37 47.20
C GLU A 746 45.91 19.49 46.47
N ASN A 747 45.82 19.42 45.13
CA ASN A 747 45.25 20.49 44.31
C ASN A 747 43.71 20.49 44.23
N GLU A 748 43.08 19.33 44.06
CA GLU A 748 41.63 19.23 43.82
C GLU A 748 40.80 18.96 45.08
N VAL A 749 41.40 18.41 46.15
CA VAL A 749 40.69 18.08 47.41
C VAL A 749 41.12 18.98 48.57
N HIS A 750 42.42 19.20 48.78
CA HIS A 750 42.89 20.01 49.91
C HIS A 750 42.88 21.52 49.65
N GLN A 751 43.27 21.98 48.45
CA GLN A 751 43.28 23.41 48.11
C GLN A 751 41.90 23.96 47.69
N ARG A 752 40.97 23.11 47.24
CA ARG A 752 39.59 23.53 46.94
C ARG A 752 38.73 23.58 48.20
N ASN A 753 38.41 24.79 48.66
CA ASN A 753 37.30 25.02 49.59
C ASN A 753 35.95 24.74 48.91
N LEU A 754 35.58 23.45 48.83
CA LEU A 754 34.21 23.02 48.50
C LEU A 754 33.30 23.34 49.68
N ASN A 755 32.23 24.10 49.42
CA ASN A 755 31.23 24.43 50.44
C ASN A 755 30.24 23.26 50.62
N TRP A 756 30.65 22.27 51.42
CA TRP A 756 29.91 21.02 51.64
C TRP A 756 28.46 21.22 52.10
N ASP A 757 28.16 22.29 52.84
CA ASP A 757 26.80 22.63 53.27
C ASP A 757 25.85 22.88 52.08
N SER A 758 26.35 23.42 50.96
CA SER A 758 25.54 23.64 49.74
C SER A 758 25.20 22.35 48.99
N LEU A 759 25.88 21.24 49.32
CA LEU A 759 25.71 19.94 48.68
C LEU A 759 24.72 19.03 49.43
N CYS A 760 24.37 19.38 50.67
CA CYS A 760 23.45 18.61 51.53
C CYS A 760 22.04 19.21 51.64
N THR A 761 21.73 20.30 50.91
CA THR A 761 20.47 21.06 51.05
C THR A 761 19.51 20.92 49.86
N HIS A 762 19.36 19.72 49.30
CA HIS A 762 18.32 19.38 48.32
C HIS A 762 17.69 18.02 48.60
#